data_AF-A0A8T0QXN8-F1
#
_entry.id   AF-A0A8T0QXN8-F1
#
_cell.length_a   1.000
_cell.length_b   1.000
_cell.length_c   1.000
_cell.angle_alpha   90.00
_cell.angle_beta   90.00
_cell.angle_gamma   90.00
#
_symmetry.space_group_name_H-M   'P 1'
#
loop_
_entity.id
_entity.type
_entity.pdbx_description
1 polymer ?
#
loop_
_entity_poly.entity_id
_entity_poly.type
_entity_poly.pdbx_seq_one_letter_code
_entity_poly.pdbx_strand_id
1 'polypeptide(L)'
;MRSPQERNTRLENMSWRIWNLARKKKQIEGEEASRLSKQHQEREEARQYAAADFSEDLSEGEKGENSNEPSIHDERTMTRMPRIGSTDAIEAWASQHKDKKLYIVLISIHGLIRGENMELGRDSDTGGQVKYVVELARALGSTPGIYRVDLLTRQISAPDVDWSYGEPTEMLSPICSENFGHEMGESSGAYIVRIPFGPRDKYIPKEHLWPYIQEFVDGALVHIVQMSKVLGEQVGSGQPVWPVVIHGHYADAGDSAALLSGALNVPMVFTGHSLGRDKLEQILKQGRQTRDEINATYKIMRRIEAEELCLDASEIIITSTRQEIEQQWGLYDGFDLTMARKLRARIKRGVSCFGRYMPRMIAIPPGMEFSHIAPHDVDLDGEAGNEDDSASPDPPIWADIMRFFSNPRKPMILALARPDPKKNITTLIKAFGEHRELRNLANLTLIMGNRDVIDEMSSTNAAVLTSVLKLIDKYDLYGQVAYPKHHKQSEVPDIYRLAARTKGVFINCAFIEPFGLTLIEAAAYGLPMVATRNGGPVDIHRVLDNGILVDPHNQNEIAEALYKLVSDKHLWAQCRQNGLKNIHQFSWPEHCKNYLSRVGTLKPRHPRWQKSNDATEISEADSPEDSLRDVHDISLNLKLSLDSEKSGSKEGNSNIVRRHLEDAVQKLSISVSASSVEGLSENVRWPSLCGRKHIIVIAVDSVQDADFVQIIKNIFEASSYRRLSCSVGFVLSTSKSISEIHALLISGGIETSDFDAFICNSGSDLCYPSSSSEDMLSPAELPFMIDLDYHTQIEYRWGGEGLRKTLIRWAAEKNSESGQNVIVEDEESSSTYCISFKVTNTEAASPVKEIRRTMRIQALRCHVLYSHDGSKLNVIPVLASRSQALRYLYIRWGVELSNMTVVVGESGDTDYESLLGGVHKTIILKGSFNAVPNQVHAARSYSLQDVVSFEKPGLASVEGYGPDNLKSALQKFGILKD
;
A
#
# COMPACT_ATOMS: atom_id res chain seq x y z
N MET A 1 78.79 26.19 -28.52
CA MET A 1 78.26 26.86 -27.32
C MET A 1 77.09 27.73 -27.75
N ARG A 2 75.88 27.50 -27.22
CA ARG A 2 74.68 28.29 -27.58
C ARG A 2 74.67 29.63 -26.85
N SER A 3 74.08 30.66 -27.46
CA SER A 3 74.12 32.03 -26.96
C SER A 3 73.42 32.17 -25.59
N PRO A 4 73.85 33.11 -24.72
CA PRO A 4 73.24 33.33 -23.41
C PRO A 4 71.75 33.66 -23.47
N GLN A 5 71.29 34.28 -24.55
CA GLN A 5 69.89 34.68 -24.75
C GLN A 5 68.96 33.47 -24.95
N GLU A 6 69.37 32.44 -25.70
CA GLU A 6 68.55 31.23 -25.91
C GLU A 6 68.41 30.38 -24.64
N ARG A 7 69.42 30.40 -23.75
CA ARG A 7 69.37 29.71 -22.45
C ARG A 7 68.39 30.38 -21.49
N ASN A 8 68.30 31.71 -21.50
CA ASN A 8 67.41 32.47 -20.63
C ASN A 8 65.94 32.22 -20.96
N THR A 9 65.57 32.27 -22.24
CA THR A 9 64.18 32.00 -22.69
C THR A 9 63.71 30.58 -22.38
N ARG A 10 64.62 29.60 -22.29
CA ARG A 10 64.25 28.20 -22.00
C ARG A 10 64.09 27.95 -20.50
N LEU A 11 64.93 28.57 -19.68
CA LEU A 11 64.80 28.57 -18.23
C LEU A 11 63.53 29.30 -17.79
N GLU A 12 63.24 30.45 -18.40
CA GLU A 12 61.99 31.19 -18.14
C GLU A 12 60.75 30.37 -18.53
N ASN A 13 60.73 29.75 -19.70
CA ASN A 13 59.62 28.88 -20.12
C ASN A 13 59.45 27.64 -19.22
N MET A 14 60.54 27.08 -18.71
CA MET A 14 60.49 25.95 -17.78
C MET A 14 59.99 26.39 -16.40
N SER A 15 60.49 27.51 -15.88
CA SER A 15 60.01 28.11 -14.63
C SER A 15 58.52 28.46 -14.70
N TRP A 16 58.06 28.98 -15.85
CA TRP A 16 56.65 29.29 -16.07
C TRP A 16 55.78 28.03 -16.10
N ARG A 17 56.23 26.95 -16.75
CA ARG A 17 55.53 25.65 -16.73
C ARG A 17 55.46 25.03 -15.33
N ILE A 18 56.55 25.06 -14.58
CA ILE A 18 56.60 24.55 -13.19
C ILE A 18 55.65 25.38 -12.31
N TRP A 19 55.66 26.70 -12.44
CA TRP A 19 54.76 27.59 -11.71
C TRP A 19 53.29 27.32 -12.06
N ASN A 20 52.97 27.11 -13.33
CA ASN A 20 51.60 26.87 -13.78
C ASN A 20 51.08 25.47 -13.33
N LEU A 21 51.95 24.46 -13.33
CA LEU A 21 51.63 23.13 -12.78
C LEU A 21 51.45 23.16 -11.26
N ALA A 22 52.32 23.88 -10.53
CA ALA A 22 52.18 24.05 -9.09
C ALA A 22 50.89 24.81 -8.73
N ARG A 23 50.52 25.81 -9.52
CA ARG A 23 49.26 26.55 -9.37
C ARG A 23 48.04 25.66 -9.64
N LYS A 24 48.04 24.87 -10.73
CA LYS A 24 46.96 23.89 -11.01
C LYS A 24 46.85 22.84 -9.92
N LYS A 25 47.97 22.31 -9.42
CA LYS A 25 47.97 21.35 -8.32
C LYS A 25 47.35 21.94 -7.05
N LYS A 26 47.76 23.16 -6.67
CA LYS A 26 47.20 23.86 -5.49
C LYS A 26 45.71 24.20 -5.66
N GLN A 27 45.27 24.45 -6.88
CA GLN A 27 43.85 24.67 -7.19
C GLN A 27 43.04 23.39 -7.01
N ILE A 28 43.52 22.25 -7.54
CA ILE A 28 42.87 20.93 -7.36
C ILE A 28 42.85 20.52 -5.88
N GLU A 29 43.95 20.71 -5.15
CA GLU A 29 44.01 20.43 -3.71
C GLU A 29 43.03 21.31 -2.92
N GLY A 30 42.84 22.58 -3.33
CA GLY A 30 41.84 23.48 -2.75
C GLY A 30 40.39 23.07 -3.05
N GLU A 31 40.12 22.61 -4.27
CA GLU A 31 38.82 22.09 -4.69
C GLU A 31 38.48 20.78 -3.97
N GLU A 32 39.44 19.87 -3.81
CA GLU A 32 39.29 18.63 -3.03
C GLU A 32 39.09 18.90 -1.54
N ALA A 33 39.85 19.82 -0.94
CA ALA A 33 39.67 20.21 0.46
C ALA A 33 38.30 20.85 0.71
N SER A 34 37.83 21.71 -0.20
CA SER A 34 36.49 22.30 -0.14
C SER A 34 35.40 21.23 -0.27
N ARG A 35 35.58 20.27 -1.18
CA ARG A 35 34.65 19.14 -1.36
C ARG A 35 34.60 18.22 -0.13
N LEU A 36 35.74 17.93 0.50
CA LEU A 36 35.82 17.14 1.74
C LEU A 36 35.20 17.88 2.93
N SER A 37 35.42 19.19 3.04
CA SER A 37 34.80 20.03 4.07
C SER A 37 33.28 20.09 3.90
N LYS A 38 32.79 20.25 2.66
CA LYS A 38 31.35 20.19 2.35
C LYS A 38 30.76 18.82 2.68
N GLN A 39 31.44 17.72 2.34
CA GLN A 39 31.00 16.37 2.73
C GLN A 39 31.01 16.15 4.25
N HIS A 40 31.96 16.74 4.98
CA HIS A 40 32.00 16.65 6.45
C HIS A 40 30.84 17.42 7.07
N GLN A 41 30.58 18.64 6.62
CA GLN A 41 29.46 19.45 7.06
C GLN A 41 28.12 18.78 6.74
N GLU A 42 27.95 18.26 5.51
CA GLU A 42 26.78 17.46 5.12
C GLU A 42 26.60 16.22 6.01
N ARG A 43 27.70 15.58 6.47
CA ARG A 43 27.66 14.43 7.39
C ARG A 43 27.32 14.84 8.83
N GLU A 44 27.77 15.99 9.30
CA GLU A 44 27.45 16.50 10.64
C GLU A 44 26.00 16.99 10.71
N GLU A 45 25.56 17.76 9.72
CA GLU A 45 24.16 18.09 9.51
C GLU A 45 23.34 16.80 9.37
N ALA A 46 23.88 15.76 8.72
CA ALA A 46 23.19 14.48 8.63
C ALA A 46 22.95 13.83 9.98
N ARG A 47 23.92 13.88 10.89
CA ARG A 47 23.78 13.35 12.26
C ARG A 47 22.80 14.18 13.06
N GLN A 48 22.86 15.50 12.95
CA GLN A 48 21.97 16.40 13.69
C GLN A 48 20.52 16.29 13.23
N TYR A 49 20.26 16.22 11.93
CA TYR A 49 18.91 15.99 11.40
C TYR A 49 18.41 14.57 11.65
N ALA A 50 19.26 13.55 11.56
CA ALA A 50 18.88 12.20 11.97
C ALA A 50 18.48 12.20 13.44
N ALA A 51 19.25 12.86 14.33
CA ALA A 51 18.91 13.01 15.74
C ALA A 51 17.60 13.79 15.97
N ALA A 52 17.28 14.77 15.12
CA ALA A 52 16.00 15.49 15.15
C ALA A 52 14.81 14.68 14.61
N ASP A 53 15.01 13.80 13.62
CA ASP A 53 13.99 12.88 13.11
C ASP A 53 13.75 11.74 14.11
N PHE A 54 14.82 11.26 14.76
CA PHE A 54 14.73 10.38 15.94
C PHE A 54 13.96 11.09 17.07
N SER A 55 14.04 12.42 17.17
CA SER A 55 13.28 13.18 18.16
C SER A 55 11.87 13.55 17.72
N GLU A 56 11.50 13.61 16.43
CA GLU A 56 10.10 13.76 15.99
C GLU A 56 9.27 12.52 16.39
N ASP A 57 9.80 11.31 16.19
CA ASP A 57 9.14 10.06 16.64
C ASP A 57 9.04 9.98 18.19
N LEU A 58 9.94 10.67 18.92
CA LEU A 58 9.95 10.74 20.39
C LEU A 58 9.17 11.93 20.97
N SER A 59 9.05 13.06 20.25
CA SER A 59 8.54 14.35 20.77
C SER A 59 7.12 14.69 20.33
N GLU A 60 6.47 13.88 19.48
CA GLU A 60 5.01 13.96 19.27
C GLU A 60 4.19 13.68 20.57
N GLY A 61 4.83 13.37 21.71
CA GLY A 61 4.15 13.09 22.99
C GLY A 61 4.66 13.82 24.24
N GLU A 62 5.73 14.64 24.18
CA GLU A 62 6.17 15.39 25.37
C GLU A 62 5.44 16.75 25.45
N LYS A 63 4.22 16.74 25.98
CA LYS A 63 3.64 17.92 26.65
C LYS A 63 3.50 17.60 28.14
N GLY A 64 4.55 17.93 28.90
CA GLY A 64 4.52 18.08 30.34
C GLY A 64 5.24 19.37 30.71
N GLU A 65 4.51 20.35 31.22
CA GLU A 65 5.07 21.57 31.81
C GLU A 65 6.01 21.18 32.95
N ASN A 66 7.28 21.58 32.87
CA ASN A 66 8.12 21.73 34.05
C ASN A 66 8.77 23.11 34.02
N SER A 67 8.19 24.01 34.80
CA SER A 67 8.75 25.30 35.19
C SER A 67 9.88 25.13 36.22
N ASN A 68 10.90 25.98 36.07
CA ASN A 68 11.96 26.39 37.01
C ASN A 68 13.31 25.65 36.96
N GLU A 69 14.27 26.22 36.22
CA GLU A 69 15.54 26.76 36.78
C GLU A 69 16.28 27.63 35.72
N PRO A 70 16.94 28.75 36.10
CA PRO A 70 17.55 29.67 35.15
C PRO A 70 19.06 29.43 34.97
N SER A 71 19.56 29.35 33.72
CA SER A 71 20.99 29.53 33.45
C SER A 71 21.27 30.18 32.07
N ILE A 72 21.47 31.50 32.15
CA ILE A 72 22.48 32.37 31.50
C ILE A 72 23.09 31.93 30.15
N HIS A 73 22.70 32.69 29.10
CA HIS A 73 23.39 33.10 27.86
C HIS A 73 24.22 32.09 27.04
N ASP A 74 23.78 31.86 25.79
CA ASP A 74 24.45 32.48 24.63
C ASP A 74 23.49 32.59 23.43
N GLU A 75 23.30 33.81 22.91
CA GLU A 75 22.41 34.12 21.78
C GLU A 75 23.04 33.73 20.44
N ARG A 76 22.46 32.73 19.77
CA ARG A 76 22.46 32.67 18.30
C ARG A 76 21.04 32.46 17.81
N THR A 77 20.54 33.48 17.12
CA THR A 77 19.21 33.60 16.54
C THR A 77 18.97 32.48 15.52
N MET A 78 18.44 31.35 16.00
CA MET A 78 17.85 30.31 15.17
C MET A 78 16.36 30.61 15.06
N THR A 79 15.91 31.05 13.89
CA THR A 79 14.50 31.14 13.54
C THR A 79 13.87 29.75 13.62
N ARG A 80 13.31 29.41 14.79
CA ARG A 80 12.40 28.27 14.96
C ARG A 80 11.15 28.53 14.11
N MET A 81 10.96 27.76 13.04
CA MET A 81 9.64 27.63 12.43
C MET A 81 8.65 27.12 13.49
N PRO A 82 7.42 27.67 13.58
CA PRO A 82 6.44 27.23 14.56
C PRO A 82 6.00 25.79 14.24
N ARG A 83 6.08 24.91 15.23
CA ARG A 83 5.51 23.57 15.17
C ARG A 83 3.99 23.70 15.24
N ILE A 84 3.34 23.50 14.10
CA ILE A 84 1.88 23.51 13.94
C ILE A 84 1.31 22.39 14.82
N GLY A 85 0.43 22.73 15.77
CA GLY A 85 -0.29 21.72 16.56
C GLY A 85 -1.23 20.91 15.68
N SER A 86 -1.63 19.71 16.12
CA SER A 86 -2.54 18.85 15.34
C SER A 86 -3.92 19.49 15.08
N THR A 87 -4.35 20.44 15.93
CA THR A 87 -5.54 21.29 15.72
C THR A 87 -5.33 22.30 14.59
N ASP A 88 -4.19 23.00 14.60
CA ASP A 88 -3.84 24.01 13.61
C ASP A 88 -3.63 23.38 12.23
N ALA A 89 -3.15 22.13 12.17
CA ALA A 89 -2.96 21.38 10.94
C ALA A 89 -4.28 21.03 10.24
N ILE A 90 -5.37 20.92 11.00
CA ILE A 90 -6.70 20.62 10.45
C ILE A 90 -7.56 21.83 10.25
N GLU A 91 -7.44 22.86 11.07
CA GLU A 91 -7.96 24.15 10.63
C GLU A 91 -7.25 24.59 9.35
N ALA A 92 -5.94 24.38 9.20
CA ALA A 92 -5.22 24.60 7.94
C ALA A 92 -5.67 23.64 6.82
N TRP A 93 -5.78 22.34 7.07
CA TRP A 93 -6.21 21.38 6.04
C TRP A 93 -7.67 21.60 5.63
N ALA A 94 -8.59 21.72 6.60
CA ALA A 94 -10.01 21.94 6.39
C ALA A 94 -10.31 23.34 5.88
N SER A 95 -9.49 24.37 6.15
CA SER A 95 -9.62 25.68 5.48
C SER A 95 -9.08 25.63 4.05
N GLN A 96 -7.97 24.91 3.81
CA GLN A 96 -7.38 24.75 2.47
C GLN A 96 -8.21 23.84 1.55
N HIS A 97 -9.02 22.94 2.12
CA HIS A 97 -9.84 21.96 1.41
C HIS A 97 -11.34 22.11 1.67
N LYS A 98 -11.78 23.18 2.35
CA LYS A 98 -13.20 23.41 2.67
C LYS A 98 -14.09 23.39 1.43
N ASP A 99 -13.56 23.94 0.34
CA ASP A 99 -14.23 24.04 -0.96
C ASP A 99 -13.95 22.81 -1.86
N LYS A 100 -12.97 21.98 -1.50
CA LYS A 100 -12.57 20.80 -2.28
C LYS A 100 -13.44 19.62 -1.85
N LYS A 101 -14.53 19.39 -2.57
CA LYS A 101 -15.43 18.23 -2.39
C LYS A 101 -14.72 16.92 -2.73
N LEU A 102 -14.08 16.27 -1.74
CA LEU A 102 -13.20 15.11 -1.97
C LEU A 102 -13.95 13.78 -2.17
N TYR A 103 -13.36 12.89 -2.97
CA TYR A 103 -13.81 11.51 -3.18
C TYR A 103 -12.76 10.52 -2.66
N ILE A 104 -13.16 9.60 -1.79
CA ILE A 104 -12.28 8.57 -1.20
C ILE A 104 -12.84 7.17 -1.51
N VAL A 105 -11.95 6.24 -1.85
CA VAL A 105 -12.29 4.83 -2.07
C VAL A 105 -11.60 3.97 -1.01
N LEU A 106 -12.39 3.20 -0.27
CA LEU A 106 -11.94 2.15 0.64
C LEU A 106 -12.23 0.79 0.02
N ILE A 107 -11.38 -0.20 0.24
CA ILE A 107 -11.56 -1.55 -0.29
C ILE A 107 -11.45 -2.57 0.84
N SER A 108 -12.46 -3.43 0.98
CA SER A 108 -12.46 -4.59 1.88
C SER A 108 -13.30 -5.71 1.26
N ILE A 109 -12.65 -6.79 0.82
CA ILE A 109 -13.27 -7.75 -0.11
C ILE A 109 -13.88 -8.95 0.62
N HIS A 110 -13.11 -9.61 1.48
CA HIS A 110 -13.58 -10.77 2.23
C HIS A 110 -14.52 -10.42 3.39
N GLY A 111 -15.18 -11.45 3.90
CA GLY A 111 -16.15 -11.34 5.00
C GLY A 111 -17.52 -10.84 4.54
N LEU A 112 -18.45 -10.75 5.49
CA LEU A 112 -19.80 -10.25 5.27
C LEU A 112 -19.90 -8.79 5.71
N ILE A 113 -19.94 -7.87 4.75
CA ILE A 113 -19.93 -6.41 5.00
C ILE A 113 -21.32 -5.80 4.77
N ARG A 114 -21.88 -5.24 5.85
CA ARG A 114 -23.12 -4.45 5.87
C ARG A 114 -23.03 -3.35 6.94
N GLY A 115 -23.80 -2.28 6.79
CA GLY A 115 -23.75 -1.09 7.65
C GLY A 115 -24.36 -1.32 9.03
N GLU A 116 -25.47 -2.04 9.09
CA GLU A 116 -26.22 -2.30 10.32
C GLU A 116 -26.33 -3.81 10.62
N ASN A 117 -26.44 -4.16 11.91
CA ASN A 117 -26.56 -5.54 12.39
C ASN A 117 -25.46 -6.49 11.89
N MET A 118 -24.22 -6.03 11.74
CA MET A 118 -23.09 -6.84 11.27
C MET A 118 -23.02 -8.23 11.95
N GLU A 119 -22.82 -9.29 11.18
CA GLU A 119 -22.69 -10.69 11.67
C GLU A 119 -21.30 -10.96 12.27
N LEU A 120 -20.85 -10.09 13.18
CA LEU A 120 -19.52 -10.18 13.78
C LEU A 120 -19.33 -11.50 14.54
N GLY A 121 -18.26 -12.21 14.22
CA GLY A 121 -17.91 -13.49 14.84
C GLY A 121 -18.61 -14.71 14.27
N ARG A 122 -19.36 -14.57 13.16
CA ARG A 122 -19.93 -15.72 12.41
C ARG A 122 -18.84 -16.70 11.98
N ASP A 123 -17.73 -16.18 11.45
CA ASP A 123 -16.59 -16.95 10.95
C ASP A 123 -15.27 -16.19 11.14
N SER A 124 -14.18 -16.70 10.56
CA SER A 124 -12.84 -16.09 10.64
C SER A 124 -12.65 -14.86 9.74
N ASP A 125 -13.65 -14.50 8.95
CA ASP A 125 -13.57 -13.49 7.89
C ASP A 125 -14.40 -12.25 8.29
N THR A 126 -15.44 -12.45 9.11
CA THR A 126 -16.35 -11.40 9.58
C THR A 126 -16.05 -11.06 11.04
N GLY A 127 -15.16 -10.09 11.26
CA GLY A 127 -14.69 -9.72 12.60
C GLY A 127 -14.34 -8.24 12.77
N GLY A 128 -13.34 -7.95 13.60
CA GLY A 128 -12.93 -6.58 13.94
C GLY A 128 -12.54 -5.72 12.73
N GLN A 129 -12.00 -6.33 11.67
CA GLN A 129 -11.74 -5.63 10.40
C GLN A 129 -13.02 -5.07 9.79
N VAL A 130 -14.09 -5.88 9.67
CA VAL A 130 -15.36 -5.45 9.06
C VAL A 130 -15.94 -4.27 9.84
N LYS A 131 -15.95 -4.38 11.17
CA LYS A 131 -16.37 -3.27 12.05
C LYS A 131 -15.52 -2.01 11.81
N TYR A 132 -14.20 -2.15 11.78
CA TYR A 132 -13.27 -1.03 11.56
C TYR A 132 -13.56 -0.31 10.24
N VAL A 133 -13.68 -1.02 9.12
CA VAL A 133 -13.79 -0.39 7.79
C VAL A 133 -15.15 0.29 7.60
N VAL A 134 -16.22 -0.30 8.15
CA VAL A 134 -17.57 0.30 8.09
C VAL A 134 -17.64 1.56 8.95
N GLU A 135 -17.10 1.52 10.17
CA GLU A 135 -17.07 2.70 11.04
C GLU A 135 -16.15 3.80 10.50
N LEU A 136 -14.99 3.44 9.94
CA LEU A 136 -14.11 4.38 9.24
C LEU A 136 -14.82 5.06 8.07
N ALA A 137 -15.50 4.28 7.21
CA ALA A 137 -16.25 4.81 6.08
C ALA A 137 -17.32 5.81 6.55
N ARG A 138 -18.09 5.44 7.58
CA ARG A 138 -19.13 6.28 8.18
C ARG A 138 -18.56 7.58 8.76
N ALA A 139 -17.42 7.50 9.47
CA ALA A 139 -16.76 8.65 10.06
C ALA A 139 -16.17 9.60 9.02
N LEU A 140 -15.49 9.06 8.00
CA LEU A 140 -14.98 9.84 6.87
C LEU A 140 -16.12 10.53 6.11
N GLY A 141 -17.21 9.82 5.82
CA GLY A 141 -18.39 10.40 5.16
C GLY A 141 -19.10 11.49 5.97
N SER A 142 -18.83 11.56 7.28
CA SER A 142 -19.34 12.62 8.17
C SER A 142 -18.32 13.75 8.41
N THR A 143 -17.12 13.66 7.84
CA THR A 143 -16.04 14.63 8.07
C THR A 143 -16.12 15.79 7.07
N PRO A 144 -16.02 17.06 7.51
CA PRO A 144 -16.03 18.21 6.62
C PRO A 144 -14.96 18.15 5.51
N GLY A 145 -15.33 18.56 4.29
CA GLY A 145 -14.48 18.51 3.09
C GLY A 145 -14.56 17.19 2.31
N ILE A 146 -15.04 16.11 2.91
CA ILE A 146 -15.30 14.86 2.19
C ILE A 146 -16.71 14.90 1.62
N TYR A 147 -16.82 14.74 0.31
CA TYR A 147 -18.11 14.68 -0.38
C TYR A 147 -18.62 13.24 -0.47
N ARG A 148 -17.77 12.29 -0.86
CA ARG A 148 -18.15 10.88 -1.05
C ARG A 148 -17.09 9.91 -0.56
N VAL A 149 -17.54 8.84 0.10
CA VAL A 149 -16.73 7.67 0.46
C VAL A 149 -17.37 6.41 -0.09
N ASP A 150 -16.66 5.66 -0.93
CA ASP A 150 -17.11 4.36 -1.40
C ASP A 150 -16.30 3.24 -0.74
N LEU A 151 -16.96 2.37 0.03
CA LEU A 151 -16.42 1.12 0.56
C LEU A 151 -16.76 -0.03 -0.40
N LEU A 152 -15.79 -0.41 -1.23
CA LEU A 152 -15.93 -1.47 -2.23
C LEU A 152 -15.74 -2.84 -1.59
N THR A 153 -16.70 -3.74 -1.84
CA THR A 153 -16.70 -5.12 -1.34
C THR A 153 -17.32 -6.10 -2.34
N ARG A 154 -17.44 -7.38 -1.98
CA ARG A 154 -18.02 -8.43 -2.82
C ARG A 154 -19.55 -8.44 -2.75
N GLN A 155 -20.21 -8.61 -3.91
CA GLN A 155 -21.65 -8.91 -3.96
C GLN A 155 -21.91 -10.41 -3.77
N ILE A 156 -22.75 -10.76 -2.80
CA ILE A 156 -23.01 -12.16 -2.40
C ILE A 156 -24.51 -12.40 -2.41
N SER A 157 -24.96 -13.34 -3.23
CA SER A 157 -26.38 -13.72 -3.39
C SER A 157 -26.59 -15.18 -3.01
N ALA A 158 -25.85 -15.66 -2.01
CA ALA A 158 -25.90 -17.03 -1.54
C ALA A 158 -27.11 -17.25 -0.62
N PRO A 159 -27.80 -18.42 -0.69
CA PRO A 159 -29.02 -18.66 0.07
C PRO A 159 -28.79 -18.81 1.59
N ASP A 160 -27.54 -18.99 2.02
CA ASP A 160 -27.13 -19.21 3.42
C ASP A 160 -26.66 -17.93 4.14
N VAL A 161 -26.73 -16.78 3.45
CA VAL A 161 -26.43 -15.45 3.99
C VAL A 161 -27.65 -14.53 3.81
N ASP A 162 -27.66 -13.39 4.50
CA ASP A 162 -28.73 -12.40 4.37
C ASP A 162 -28.84 -11.89 2.92
N TRP A 163 -30.07 -11.68 2.45
CA TRP A 163 -30.33 -11.22 1.08
C TRP A 163 -29.77 -9.82 0.83
N SER A 164 -29.59 -9.01 1.88
CA SER A 164 -29.03 -7.65 1.79
C SER A 164 -27.60 -7.62 1.25
N TYR A 165 -26.81 -8.69 1.41
CA TYR A 165 -25.46 -8.77 0.79
C TYR A 165 -25.51 -8.87 -0.74
N GLY A 166 -26.70 -9.17 -1.29
CA GLY A 166 -26.98 -9.17 -2.72
C GLY A 166 -27.30 -7.78 -3.26
N GLU A 167 -27.59 -6.79 -2.42
CA GLU A 167 -27.89 -5.43 -2.86
C GLU A 167 -26.62 -4.71 -3.35
N PRO A 168 -26.60 -4.16 -4.57
CA PRO A 168 -25.40 -3.55 -5.15
C PRO A 168 -24.85 -2.37 -4.33
N THR A 169 -25.71 -1.63 -3.65
CA THR A 169 -25.35 -0.40 -2.94
C THR A 169 -26.14 -0.28 -1.64
N GLU A 170 -25.48 0.11 -0.56
CA GLU A 170 -26.09 0.42 0.74
C GLU A 170 -25.50 1.74 1.25
N MET A 171 -26.35 2.71 1.61
CA MET A 171 -25.90 3.98 2.19
C MET A 171 -25.67 3.80 3.70
N LEU A 172 -24.51 4.25 4.20
CA LEU A 172 -24.21 4.25 5.61
C LEU A 172 -24.83 5.48 6.28
N SER A 173 -25.69 5.24 7.27
CA SER A 173 -26.29 6.32 8.05
C SER A 173 -25.20 7.12 8.79
N PRO A 174 -25.22 8.47 8.74
CA PRO A 174 -24.26 9.28 9.45
C PRO A 174 -24.38 9.18 10.97
N ILE A 175 -23.28 9.46 11.69
CA ILE A 175 -23.22 9.37 13.16
C ILE A 175 -23.97 10.53 13.85
N CYS A 176 -24.09 11.70 13.19
CA CYS A 176 -24.80 12.86 13.72
C CYS A 176 -25.58 13.56 12.61
N SER A 177 -26.91 13.46 12.64
CA SER A 177 -27.83 14.09 11.68
C SER A 177 -27.94 15.60 11.82
N GLU A 178 -27.49 16.20 12.93
CA GLU A 178 -27.68 17.63 13.24
C GLU A 178 -26.71 18.57 12.51
N ASN A 179 -25.56 18.07 12.03
CA ASN A 179 -24.57 18.86 11.29
C ASN A 179 -24.71 18.73 9.76
N PHE A 180 -25.71 18.00 9.26
CA PHE A 180 -25.99 17.89 7.83
C PHE A 180 -26.72 19.13 7.34
N GLY A 181 -25.97 20.14 6.94
CA GLY A 181 -26.50 21.30 6.23
C GLY A 181 -27.22 20.89 4.95
N HIS A 182 -28.29 21.60 4.61
CA HIS A 182 -29.17 21.43 3.45
C HIS A 182 -28.50 21.54 2.05
N GLU A 183 -27.16 21.49 1.94
CA GLU A 183 -26.37 21.72 0.71
C GLU A 183 -25.70 20.46 0.13
N MET A 184 -26.03 19.27 0.63
CA MET A 184 -25.41 18.02 0.20
C MET A 184 -26.18 17.38 -0.97
N GLY A 185 -25.52 17.19 -2.11
CA GLY A 185 -26.10 16.56 -3.31
C GLY A 185 -26.40 15.07 -3.13
N GLU A 186 -27.19 14.49 -4.05
CA GLU A 186 -27.74 13.12 -3.95
C GLU A 186 -26.69 12.01 -3.78
N SER A 187 -25.45 12.22 -4.24
CA SER A 187 -24.39 11.22 -4.17
C SER A 187 -23.38 11.42 -3.03
N SER A 188 -23.68 12.33 -2.10
CA SER A 188 -22.84 12.62 -0.94
C SER A 188 -22.98 11.57 0.18
N GLY A 189 -21.97 11.50 1.05
CA GLY A 189 -21.92 10.57 2.19
C GLY A 189 -21.11 9.31 1.93
N ALA A 190 -21.32 8.28 2.76
CA ALA A 190 -20.60 7.02 2.69
C ALA A 190 -21.50 5.87 2.19
N TYR A 191 -20.98 5.06 1.27
CA TYR A 191 -21.71 3.95 0.65
C TYR A 191 -20.89 2.67 0.70
N ILE A 192 -21.54 1.56 1.03
CA ILE A 192 -21.03 0.22 0.69
C ILE A 192 -21.43 -0.06 -0.76
N VAL A 193 -20.46 -0.36 -1.61
CA VAL A 193 -20.66 -0.71 -3.02
C VAL A 193 -20.18 -2.14 -3.24
N ARG A 194 -21.09 -3.01 -3.65
CA ARG A 194 -20.85 -4.45 -3.81
C ARG A 194 -20.61 -4.79 -5.27
N ILE A 195 -19.35 -5.11 -5.60
CA ILE A 195 -18.92 -5.48 -6.95
C ILE A 195 -19.17 -6.99 -7.16
N PRO A 196 -19.87 -7.40 -8.25
CA PRO A 196 -20.05 -8.81 -8.57
C PRO A 196 -18.75 -9.41 -9.12
N PHE A 197 -18.27 -10.47 -8.47
CA PHE A 197 -17.16 -11.27 -9.00
C PHE A 197 -17.16 -12.68 -8.40
N GLY A 198 -16.60 -13.64 -9.15
CA GLY A 198 -16.67 -15.06 -8.81
C GLY A 198 -18.11 -15.58 -8.67
N PRO A 199 -18.28 -16.82 -8.16
CA PRO A 199 -19.60 -17.44 -7.94
C PRO A 199 -20.50 -16.68 -6.96
N ARG A 200 -21.49 -15.93 -7.45
CA ARG A 200 -22.38 -15.08 -6.63
C ARG A 200 -23.34 -15.89 -5.73
N ASP A 201 -23.68 -17.09 -6.14
CA ASP A 201 -24.57 -18.02 -5.44
C ASP A 201 -23.91 -18.69 -4.22
N LYS A 202 -22.63 -18.37 -3.94
CA LYS A 202 -21.83 -18.98 -2.87
C LYS A 202 -21.03 -17.96 -2.07
N TYR A 203 -20.99 -18.15 -0.76
CA TYR A 203 -20.00 -17.52 0.09
C TYR A 203 -18.63 -18.18 -0.11
N ILE A 204 -17.57 -17.37 -0.28
CA ILE A 204 -16.21 -17.83 -0.56
C ILE A 204 -15.30 -17.32 0.57
N PRO A 205 -14.65 -18.21 1.34
CA PRO A 205 -13.70 -17.80 2.35
C PRO A 205 -12.49 -17.07 1.75
N LYS A 206 -11.88 -16.17 2.53
CA LYS A 206 -10.76 -15.32 2.08
C LYS A 206 -9.59 -16.08 1.47
N GLU A 207 -9.30 -17.30 1.94
CA GLU A 207 -8.23 -18.15 1.41
C GLU A 207 -8.46 -18.58 -0.06
N HIS A 208 -9.71 -18.53 -0.53
CA HIS A 208 -10.12 -18.99 -1.87
C HIS A 208 -10.54 -17.84 -2.80
N LEU A 209 -10.41 -16.58 -2.38
CA LEU A 209 -10.78 -15.41 -3.19
C LEU A 209 -9.72 -15.01 -4.23
N TRP A 210 -8.45 -15.39 -4.02
CA TRP A 210 -7.32 -15.01 -4.87
C TRP A 210 -7.55 -15.17 -6.39
N PRO A 211 -8.19 -16.24 -6.89
CA PRO A 211 -8.39 -16.45 -8.32
C PRO A 211 -9.33 -15.44 -9.00
N TYR A 212 -10.08 -14.67 -8.22
CA TYR A 212 -11.08 -13.73 -8.71
C TYR A 212 -10.72 -12.26 -8.45
N ILE A 213 -9.52 -11.98 -7.92
CA ILE A 213 -9.06 -10.61 -7.63
C ILE A 213 -9.04 -9.73 -8.89
N GLN A 214 -8.61 -10.27 -10.03
CA GLN A 214 -8.58 -9.52 -11.30
C GLN A 214 -10.00 -9.12 -11.74
N GLU A 215 -11.01 -9.96 -11.53
CA GLU A 215 -12.42 -9.63 -11.84
C GLU A 215 -12.94 -8.51 -10.94
N PHE A 216 -12.62 -8.56 -9.65
CA PHE A 216 -12.96 -7.48 -8.72
C PHE A 216 -12.31 -6.16 -9.14
N VAL A 217 -11.01 -6.16 -9.47
CA VAL A 217 -10.28 -4.97 -9.90
C VAL A 217 -10.93 -4.35 -11.13
N ASP A 218 -11.25 -5.15 -12.14
CA ASP A 218 -11.87 -4.65 -13.36
C ASP A 218 -13.27 -4.08 -13.10
N GLY A 219 -14.09 -4.75 -12.29
CA GLY A 219 -15.42 -4.26 -11.90
C GLY A 219 -15.37 -2.99 -11.05
N ALA A 220 -14.43 -2.91 -10.10
CA ALA A 220 -14.17 -1.73 -9.29
C ALA A 220 -13.67 -0.56 -10.14
N LEU A 221 -12.82 -0.83 -11.15
CA LEU A 221 -12.33 0.17 -12.09
C LEU A 221 -13.48 0.78 -12.89
N VAL A 222 -14.43 -0.05 -13.35
CA VAL A 222 -15.64 0.43 -14.03
C VAL A 222 -16.46 1.35 -13.11
N HIS A 223 -16.73 0.93 -11.88
CA HIS A 223 -17.46 1.73 -10.89
C HIS A 223 -16.79 3.08 -10.64
N ILE A 224 -15.48 3.08 -10.37
CA ILE A 224 -14.73 4.32 -10.06
C ILE A 224 -14.77 5.28 -11.26
N VAL A 225 -14.53 4.80 -12.48
CA VAL A 225 -14.55 5.65 -13.68
C VAL A 225 -15.95 6.24 -13.93
N GLN A 226 -17.01 5.46 -13.71
CA GLN A 226 -18.39 5.94 -13.83
C GLN A 226 -18.70 6.98 -12.75
N MET A 227 -18.37 6.69 -11.49
CA MET A 227 -18.60 7.60 -10.37
C MET A 227 -17.82 8.90 -10.53
N SER A 228 -16.57 8.86 -11.00
CA SER A 228 -15.77 10.06 -11.29
C SER A 228 -16.46 10.99 -12.28
N LYS A 229 -17.18 10.44 -13.29
CA LYS A 229 -17.96 11.25 -14.24
C LYS A 229 -19.20 11.86 -13.59
N VAL A 230 -19.96 11.06 -12.83
CA VAL A 230 -21.15 11.53 -12.10
C VAL A 230 -20.79 12.65 -11.12
N LEU A 231 -19.72 12.46 -10.34
CA LEU A 231 -19.22 13.48 -9.43
C LEU A 231 -18.71 14.70 -10.20
N GLY A 232 -18.12 14.52 -11.38
CA GLY A 232 -17.72 15.62 -12.25
C GLY A 232 -18.89 16.53 -12.62
N GLU A 233 -20.05 15.96 -12.94
CA GLU A 233 -21.28 16.70 -13.25
C GLU A 233 -21.87 17.40 -12.01
N GLN A 234 -21.82 16.77 -10.84
CA GLN A 234 -22.40 17.31 -9.60
C GLN A 234 -21.53 18.36 -8.91
N VAL A 235 -20.22 18.13 -8.87
CA VAL A 235 -19.28 18.87 -8.00
C VAL A 235 -17.97 19.26 -8.68
N GLY A 236 -17.66 18.71 -9.86
CA GLY A 236 -16.40 18.94 -10.58
C GLY A 236 -16.48 19.89 -11.78
N SER A 237 -17.55 20.68 -11.89
CA SER A 237 -17.75 21.63 -13.02
C SER A 237 -17.67 20.96 -14.40
N GLY A 238 -18.14 19.72 -14.53
CA GLY A 238 -18.10 18.93 -15.77
C GLY A 238 -16.79 18.17 -16.01
N GLN A 239 -15.76 18.36 -15.17
CA GLN A 239 -14.52 17.58 -15.22
C GLN A 239 -14.59 16.37 -14.29
N PRO A 240 -14.06 15.19 -14.68
CA PRO A 240 -14.08 14.01 -13.82
C PRO A 240 -13.41 14.24 -12.47
N VAL A 241 -14.09 13.87 -11.39
CA VAL A 241 -13.58 13.95 -10.02
C VAL A 241 -13.01 12.60 -9.64
N TRP A 242 -11.69 12.45 -9.76
CA TRP A 242 -10.99 11.23 -9.37
C TRP A 242 -10.86 11.10 -7.86
N PRO A 243 -10.78 9.86 -7.33
CA PRO A 243 -10.53 9.66 -5.91
C PRO A 243 -9.16 10.24 -5.54
N VAL A 244 -9.08 10.89 -4.38
CA VAL A 244 -7.80 11.42 -3.87
C VAL A 244 -6.89 10.33 -3.34
N VAL A 245 -7.48 9.21 -2.93
CA VAL A 245 -6.79 8.05 -2.37
C VAL A 245 -7.61 6.79 -2.56
N ILE A 246 -6.91 5.66 -2.74
CA ILE A 246 -7.47 4.31 -2.66
C ILE A 246 -6.85 3.62 -1.44
N HIS A 247 -7.68 3.18 -0.50
CA HIS A 247 -7.25 2.57 0.75
C HIS A 247 -7.63 1.09 0.81
N GLY A 248 -6.64 0.20 0.71
CA GLY A 248 -6.84 -1.25 0.86
C GLY A 248 -6.78 -1.71 2.31
N HIS A 249 -7.71 -2.58 2.73
CA HIS A 249 -7.77 -3.17 4.07
C HIS A 249 -7.65 -4.71 4.01
N TYR A 250 -6.55 -5.24 4.56
CA TYR A 250 -6.13 -6.65 4.44
C TYR A 250 -5.56 -7.02 3.05
N ALA A 251 -4.88 -8.16 2.97
CA ALA A 251 -4.03 -8.53 1.84
C ALA A 251 -4.75 -8.65 0.48
N ASP A 252 -5.98 -9.17 0.45
CA ASP A 252 -6.78 -9.31 -0.78
C ASP A 252 -7.22 -7.95 -1.35
N ALA A 253 -7.72 -7.09 -0.48
CA ALA A 253 -8.06 -5.71 -0.82
C ALA A 253 -6.83 -4.86 -1.12
N GLY A 254 -5.70 -5.13 -0.45
CA GLY A 254 -4.43 -4.49 -0.71
C GLY A 254 -3.89 -4.77 -2.10
N ASP A 255 -3.91 -6.03 -2.52
CA ASP A 255 -3.56 -6.44 -3.89
C ASP A 255 -4.43 -5.70 -4.92
N SER A 256 -5.74 -5.69 -4.67
CA SER A 256 -6.71 -4.98 -5.52
C SER A 256 -6.46 -3.47 -5.55
N ALA A 257 -6.16 -2.86 -4.41
CA ALA A 257 -5.84 -1.44 -4.29
C ALA A 257 -4.54 -1.08 -5.02
N ALA A 258 -3.52 -1.94 -4.97
CA ALA A 258 -2.27 -1.74 -5.71
C ALA A 258 -2.52 -1.74 -7.22
N LEU A 259 -3.34 -2.68 -7.71
CA LEU A 259 -3.68 -2.77 -9.13
C LEU A 259 -4.55 -1.58 -9.60
N LEU A 260 -5.53 -1.16 -8.80
CA LEU A 260 -6.38 0.01 -9.09
C LEU A 260 -5.60 1.33 -9.02
N SER A 261 -4.74 1.49 -8.02
CA SER A 261 -3.83 2.63 -7.88
C SER A 261 -2.94 2.78 -9.10
N GLY A 262 -2.38 1.67 -9.60
CA GLY A 262 -1.58 1.65 -10.83
C GLY A 262 -2.40 2.04 -12.06
N ALA A 263 -3.59 1.45 -12.24
CA ALA A 263 -4.44 1.72 -13.40
C ALA A 263 -4.96 3.16 -13.44
N LEU A 264 -5.33 3.72 -12.28
CA LEU A 264 -5.92 5.06 -12.17
C LEU A 264 -4.89 6.16 -11.90
N ASN A 265 -3.62 5.80 -11.66
CA ASN A 265 -2.57 6.70 -11.17
C ASN A 265 -3.02 7.51 -9.93
N VAL A 266 -3.58 6.83 -8.92
CA VAL A 266 -4.09 7.45 -7.67
C VAL A 266 -3.23 7.01 -6.49
N PRO A 267 -2.89 7.88 -5.52
CA PRO A 267 -2.17 7.47 -4.32
C PRO A 267 -2.83 6.31 -3.57
N MET A 268 -2.01 5.34 -3.14
CA MET A 268 -2.46 4.18 -2.38
C MET A 268 -2.10 4.32 -0.91
N VAL A 269 -3.08 4.04 -0.04
CA VAL A 269 -2.90 3.81 1.39
C VAL A 269 -3.23 2.35 1.71
N PHE A 270 -2.54 1.76 2.67
CA PHE A 270 -2.75 0.37 3.04
C PHE A 270 -2.82 0.17 4.55
N THR A 271 -3.72 -0.72 5.01
CA THR A 271 -3.79 -1.18 6.39
C THR A 271 -3.84 -2.71 6.40
N GLY A 272 -2.87 -3.33 7.07
CA GLY A 272 -2.73 -4.79 7.09
C GLY A 272 -3.82 -5.51 7.88
N HIS A 273 -4.21 -4.98 9.05
CA HIS A 273 -5.07 -5.61 10.09
C HIS A 273 -4.49 -6.91 10.69
N SER A 274 -3.96 -7.79 9.85
CA SER A 274 -3.22 -8.99 10.18
C SER A 274 -2.21 -9.24 9.07
N LEU A 275 -1.00 -9.69 9.41
CA LEU A 275 0.06 -9.92 8.43
C LEU A 275 0.36 -11.42 8.24
N GLY A 276 0.57 -11.82 6.99
CA GLY A 276 0.85 -13.20 6.59
C GLY A 276 2.16 -13.75 7.14
N ARG A 277 3.25 -12.96 7.16
CA ARG A 277 4.56 -13.40 7.70
C ARG A 277 4.51 -13.64 9.20
N ASP A 278 3.91 -12.72 9.96
CA ASP A 278 3.71 -12.88 11.40
C ASP A 278 2.85 -14.12 11.71
N LYS A 279 1.72 -14.29 11.00
CA LYS A 279 0.89 -15.50 11.13
C LYS A 279 1.66 -16.79 10.83
N LEU A 280 2.49 -16.79 9.78
CA LEU A 280 3.32 -17.93 9.41
C LEU A 280 4.33 -18.27 10.52
N GLU A 281 5.05 -17.28 11.04
CA GLU A 281 5.99 -17.49 12.15
C GLU A 281 5.30 -18.04 13.40
N GLN A 282 4.13 -17.51 13.74
CA GLN A 282 3.38 -17.94 14.92
C GLN A 282 2.90 -19.39 14.81
N ILE A 283 2.44 -19.83 13.63
CA ILE A 283 2.00 -21.22 13.43
C ILE A 283 3.21 -22.16 13.42
N LEU A 284 4.32 -21.77 12.78
CA LEU A 284 5.55 -22.55 12.77
C LEU A 284 6.13 -22.74 14.18
N LYS A 285 6.09 -21.69 15.03
CA LYS A 285 6.52 -21.75 16.44
C LYS A 285 5.69 -22.74 17.28
N GLN A 286 4.44 -23.03 16.88
CA GLN A 286 3.62 -24.05 17.56
C GLN A 286 4.04 -25.48 17.22
N GLY A 287 4.79 -25.68 16.13
CA GLY A 287 5.32 -26.99 15.72
C GLY A 287 4.26 -28.01 15.29
N ARG A 288 3.00 -27.59 15.07
CA ARG A 288 1.87 -28.50 14.75
C ARG A 288 1.72 -28.81 13.27
N GLN A 289 2.17 -27.92 12.39
CA GLN A 289 1.99 -28.00 10.94
C GLN A 289 3.28 -27.64 10.23
N THR A 290 3.54 -28.30 9.10
CA THR A 290 4.66 -27.97 8.22
C THR A 290 4.35 -26.73 7.38
N ARG A 291 5.37 -26.09 6.81
CA ARG A 291 5.19 -24.90 5.95
C ARG A 291 4.24 -25.18 4.78
N ASP A 292 4.32 -26.36 4.18
CA ASP A 292 3.51 -26.72 3.01
C ASP A 292 2.04 -26.98 3.40
N GLU A 293 1.78 -27.60 4.55
CA GLU A 293 0.43 -27.75 5.11
C GLU A 293 -0.21 -26.39 5.42
N ILE A 294 0.56 -25.46 6.00
CA ILE A 294 0.11 -24.10 6.26
C ILE A 294 -0.21 -23.39 4.93
N ASN A 295 0.64 -23.54 3.91
CA ASN A 295 0.39 -22.94 2.62
C ASN A 295 -0.82 -23.55 1.90
N ALA A 296 -1.01 -24.87 1.96
CA ALA A 296 -2.19 -25.53 1.39
C ALA A 296 -3.49 -25.05 2.04
N THR A 297 -3.48 -24.83 3.36
CA THR A 297 -4.66 -24.41 4.12
C THR A 297 -4.96 -22.92 3.97
N TYR A 298 -3.95 -22.06 4.11
CA TYR A 298 -4.14 -20.61 4.21
C TYR A 298 -3.72 -19.82 2.98
N LYS A 299 -3.19 -20.49 1.94
CA LYS A 299 -2.56 -19.86 0.78
C LYS A 299 -1.55 -18.78 1.18
N ILE A 300 -0.79 -19.07 2.24
CA ILE A 300 0.00 -18.08 2.97
C ILE A 300 1.08 -17.43 2.09
N MET A 301 1.63 -18.16 1.12
CA MET A 301 2.63 -17.62 0.20
C MET A 301 2.02 -16.62 -0.79
N ARG A 302 0.80 -16.88 -1.27
CA ARG A 302 0.06 -15.95 -2.13
C ARG A 302 -0.29 -14.67 -1.38
N ARG A 303 -0.71 -14.82 -0.11
CA ARG A 303 -0.98 -13.69 0.80
C ARG A 303 0.27 -12.83 1.06
N ILE A 304 1.40 -13.45 1.39
CA ILE A 304 2.64 -12.72 1.66
C ILE A 304 3.09 -11.92 0.43
N GLU A 305 2.96 -12.50 -0.77
CA GLU A 305 3.32 -11.77 -1.99
C GLU A 305 2.38 -10.60 -2.29
N ALA A 306 1.07 -10.72 -1.98
CA ALA A 306 0.14 -9.60 -2.04
C ALA A 306 0.55 -8.47 -1.09
N GLU A 307 0.93 -8.80 0.14
CA GLU A 307 1.37 -7.82 1.14
C GLU A 307 2.71 -7.15 0.74
N GLU A 308 3.63 -7.88 0.10
CA GLU A 308 4.85 -7.30 -0.46
C GLU A 308 4.56 -6.37 -1.65
N LEU A 309 3.58 -6.71 -2.51
CA LEU A 309 3.13 -5.81 -3.56
C LEU A 309 2.51 -4.52 -2.97
N CYS A 310 1.78 -4.63 -1.86
CA CYS A 310 1.26 -3.47 -1.15
C CYS A 310 2.40 -2.55 -0.64
N LEU A 311 3.49 -3.12 -0.13
CA LEU A 311 4.69 -2.36 0.24
C LEU A 311 5.32 -1.64 -0.95
N ASP A 312 5.32 -2.27 -2.12
CA ASP A 312 5.88 -1.71 -3.34
C ASP A 312 5.05 -0.52 -3.86
N ALA A 313 3.71 -0.62 -3.79
CA ALA A 313 2.77 0.34 -4.36
C ALA A 313 2.35 1.49 -3.41
N SER A 314 2.32 1.26 -2.08
CA SER A 314 1.76 2.21 -1.12
C SER A 314 2.62 3.47 -0.97
N GLU A 315 1.96 4.59 -0.69
CA GLU A 315 2.59 5.82 -0.19
C GLU A 315 2.67 5.81 1.34
N ILE A 316 1.57 5.41 1.97
CA ILE A 316 1.41 5.36 3.41
C ILE A 316 0.86 3.99 3.80
N ILE A 317 1.41 3.43 4.88
CA ILE A 317 0.83 2.28 5.55
C ILE A 317 0.41 2.71 6.94
N ILE A 318 -0.87 2.48 7.24
CA ILE A 318 -1.46 2.79 8.53
C ILE A 318 -1.48 1.52 9.37
N THR A 319 -0.88 1.61 10.55
CA THR A 319 -0.88 0.56 11.57
C THR A 319 -1.63 1.02 12.80
N SER A 320 -2.10 0.08 13.63
CA SER A 320 -2.75 0.44 14.89
C SER A 320 -1.73 0.84 15.97
N THR A 321 -0.52 0.29 15.88
CA THR A 321 0.55 0.46 16.88
C THR A 321 1.92 0.61 16.23
N ARG A 322 2.89 1.16 16.97
CA ARG A 322 4.30 1.20 16.55
C ARG A 322 4.95 -0.17 16.61
N GLN A 323 4.51 -1.03 17.52
CA GLN A 323 4.99 -2.41 17.58
C GLN A 323 4.68 -3.17 16.28
N GLU A 324 3.50 -2.96 15.68
CA GLU A 324 3.15 -3.55 14.38
C GLU A 324 4.18 -3.16 13.30
N ILE A 325 4.61 -1.89 13.29
CA ILE A 325 5.63 -1.37 12.35
C ILE A 325 6.98 -2.07 12.58
N GLU A 326 7.43 -2.15 13.82
CA GLU A 326 8.79 -2.62 14.12
C GLU A 326 8.92 -4.15 14.06
N GLN A 327 7.92 -4.87 14.58
CA GLN A 327 8.03 -6.31 14.82
C GLN A 327 7.31 -7.15 13.77
N GLN A 328 6.23 -6.66 13.16
CA GLN A 328 5.47 -7.43 12.17
C GLN A 328 5.85 -7.00 10.74
N TRP A 329 5.78 -5.71 10.44
CA TRP A 329 6.23 -5.19 9.15
C TRP A 329 7.73 -5.32 8.95
N GLY A 330 8.52 -5.27 10.02
CA GLY A 330 9.96 -5.57 9.99
C GLY A 330 10.33 -7.00 9.54
N LEU A 331 9.36 -7.91 9.41
CA LEU A 331 9.57 -9.25 8.87
C LEU A 331 9.60 -9.28 7.33
N TYR A 332 9.15 -8.22 6.64
CA TYR A 332 8.99 -8.20 5.18
C TYR A 332 10.28 -7.76 4.48
N ASP A 333 10.52 -8.28 3.27
CA ASP A 333 11.72 -7.91 2.51
C ASP A 333 11.61 -6.49 1.96
N GLY A 334 10.38 -6.03 1.68
CA GLY A 334 10.08 -4.69 1.19
C GLY A 334 10.17 -3.57 2.23
N PHE A 335 10.49 -3.84 3.50
CA PHE A 335 10.51 -2.81 4.54
C PHE A 335 11.66 -2.97 5.54
N ASP A 336 12.44 -1.91 5.70
CA ASP A 336 13.41 -1.76 6.79
C ASP A 336 13.30 -0.36 7.39
N LEU A 337 13.11 -0.28 8.71
CA LEU A 337 12.88 0.99 9.41
C LEU A 337 14.08 1.94 9.28
N THR A 338 15.30 1.40 9.34
CA THR A 338 16.53 2.19 9.27
C THR A 338 16.72 2.78 7.88
N MET A 339 16.50 1.98 6.85
CA MET A 339 16.59 2.39 5.45
C MET A 339 15.48 3.39 5.10
N ALA A 340 14.25 3.15 5.54
CA ALA A 340 13.13 4.07 5.34
C ALA A 340 13.46 5.47 5.90
N ARG A 341 13.96 5.54 7.14
CA ARG A 341 14.41 6.81 7.76
C ARG A 341 15.52 7.49 6.96
N LYS A 342 16.53 6.73 6.52
CA LYS A 342 17.63 7.28 5.70
C LYS A 342 17.15 7.84 4.37
N LEU A 343 16.24 7.15 3.68
CA LEU A 343 15.68 7.60 2.41
C LEU A 343 14.86 8.89 2.61
N ARG A 344 14.00 8.95 3.62
CA ARG A 344 13.23 10.17 3.95
C ARG A 344 14.14 11.36 4.25
N ALA A 345 15.19 11.17 5.04
CA ALA A 345 16.15 12.22 5.35
C ALA A 345 16.89 12.73 4.10
N ARG A 346 17.15 11.87 3.10
CA ARG A 346 17.73 12.27 1.82
C ARG A 346 16.73 13.04 0.95
N ILE A 347 15.50 12.56 0.83
CA ILE A 347 14.42 13.22 0.09
C ILE A 347 14.19 14.63 0.64
N LYS A 348 14.13 14.80 1.97
CA LYS A 348 13.97 16.10 2.63
C LYS A 348 15.11 17.09 2.33
N ARG A 349 16.30 16.59 1.97
CA ARG A 349 17.47 17.41 1.57
C ARG A 349 17.53 17.68 0.07
N GLY A 350 16.56 17.17 -0.71
CA GLY A 350 16.63 17.21 -2.18
C GLY A 350 17.77 16.35 -2.76
N VAL A 351 18.25 15.35 -2.01
CA VAL A 351 19.31 14.44 -2.48
C VAL A 351 18.67 13.27 -3.20
N SER A 352 19.10 13.03 -4.44
CA SER A 352 18.62 11.89 -5.23
C SER A 352 18.76 10.57 -4.47
N CYS A 353 17.68 9.80 -4.51
CA CYS A 353 17.59 8.45 -3.97
C CYS A 353 17.67 7.40 -5.08
N PHE A 354 17.91 7.79 -6.33
CA PHE A 354 18.00 6.88 -7.48
C PHE A 354 16.77 5.95 -7.61
N GLY A 355 15.57 6.50 -7.42
CA GLY A 355 14.30 5.76 -7.40
C GLY A 355 14.07 4.85 -6.20
N ARG A 356 14.96 4.85 -5.20
CA ARG A 356 14.77 4.05 -3.98
C ARG A 356 13.67 4.64 -3.12
N TYR A 357 12.74 3.78 -2.72
CA TYR A 357 11.58 4.19 -1.94
C TYR A 357 11.11 3.11 -0.96
N MET A 358 10.72 3.53 0.24
CA MET A 358 9.98 2.72 1.20
C MET A 358 8.75 3.49 1.68
N PRO A 359 7.59 2.83 1.84
CA PRO A 359 6.36 3.48 2.24
C PRO A 359 6.49 4.10 3.63
N ARG A 360 5.74 5.18 3.86
CA ARG A 360 5.68 5.82 5.17
C ARG A 360 4.75 5.03 6.09
N MET A 361 5.33 4.35 7.07
CA MET A 361 4.57 3.71 8.14
C MET A 361 4.11 4.75 9.16
N ILE A 362 2.82 4.74 9.52
CA ILE A 362 2.21 5.67 10.46
C ILE A 362 1.29 4.90 11.40
N ALA A 363 1.52 5.03 12.70
CA ALA A 363 0.59 4.51 13.69
C ALA A 363 -0.58 5.49 13.85
N ILE A 364 -1.78 5.09 13.43
CA ILE A 364 -3.03 5.82 13.68
C ILE A 364 -3.96 4.83 14.37
N PRO A 365 -4.19 4.95 15.69
CA PRO A 365 -5.02 4.00 16.40
C PRO A 365 -6.46 4.03 15.87
N PRO A 366 -7.18 2.89 15.89
CA PRO A 366 -8.61 2.87 15.57
C PRO A 366 -9.41 3.84 16.44
N GLY A 367 -10.45 4.41 15.85
CA GLY A 367 -11.43 5.18 16.60
C GLY A 367 -12.40 4.28 17.38
N MET A 368 -12.93 4.81 18.47
CA MET A 368 -14.10 4.28 19.16
C MET A 368 -15.17 5.36 19.31
N GLU A 369 -16.41 4.93 19.47
CA GLU A 369 -17.53 5.81 19.72
C GLU A 369 -17.72 6.02 21.23
N PHE A 370 -17.67 7.28 21.65
CA PHE A 370 -17.80 7.68 23.06
C PHE A 370 -19.11 8.44 23.34
N SER A 371 -19.98 8.63 22.35
CA SER A 371 -21.24 9.41 22.45
C SER A 371 -22.19 8.88 23.55
N HIS A 372 -22.18 7.57 23.80
CA HIS A 372 -22.96 6.94 24.87
C HIS A 372 -22.30 6.99 26.25
N ILE A 373 -21.02 7.38 26.31
CA ILE A 373 -20.30 7.55 27.57
C ILE A 373 -20.50 9.00 27.97
N ALA A 374 -21.69 9.30 28.49
CA ALA A 374 -21.89 10.56 29.19
C ALA A 374 -20.86 10.59 30.33
N PRO A 375 -19.99 11.61 30.42
CA PRO A 375 -19.33 11.92 31.67
C PRO A 375 -20.44 12.36 32.60
N HIS A 376 -21.15 11.42 33.22
CA HIS A 376 -21.83 11.75 34.45
C HIS A 376 -20.71 12.18 35.38
N ASP A 377 -20.70 13.48 35.66
CA ASP A 377 -20.03 14.06 36.81
C ASP A 377 -20.46 13.23 38.01
N VAL A 378 -19.66 12.22 38.33
CA VAL A 378 -19.66 11.65 39.66
C VAL A 378 -19.00 12.73 40.48
N ASP A 379 -19.76 13.78 40.81
CA ASP A 379 -19.38 14.83 41.75
C ASP A 379 -18.95 14.12 43.03
N LEU A 380 -17.63 14.04 43.22
CA LEU A 380 -17.00 13.40 44.37
C LEU A 380 -16.56 14.41 45.43
N ASP A 381 -16.94 15.68 45.26
CA ASP A 381 -16.68 16.78 46.19
C ASP A 381 -17.99 17.35 46.72
N GLY A 382 -18.76 16.51 47.42
CA GLY A 382 -19.89 16.91 48.23
C GLY A 382 -19.84 16.14 49.54
N GLU A 383 -19.56 16.84 50.64
CA GLU A 383 -19.67 16.30 51.99
C GLU A 383 -21.00 15.58 52.19
N ALA A 384 -21.00 14.59 53.10
CA ALA A 384 -22.21 13.88 53.54
C ALA A 384 -23.36 14.85 53.84
N GLY A 385 -24.25 15.02 52.86
CA GLY A 385 -25.41 15.89 52.90
C GLY A 385 -26.49 15.23 52.08
N ASN A 386 -27.59 14.90 52.75
CA ASN A 386 -28.82 14.40 52.13
C ASN A 386 -29.25 15.31 50.97
N GLU A 387 -29.59 14.73 49.83
CA GLU A 387 -30.88 14.92 49.17
C GLU A 387 -30.99 14.01 47.93
N ASP A 388 -32.19 13.43 47.80
CA ASP A 388 -32.63 12.59 46.70
C ASP A 388 -32.45 13.30 45.34
N ASP A 389 -31.65 12.74 44.44
CA ASP A 389 -31.74 13.07 43.01
C ASP A 389 -31.66 11.79 42.15
N SER A 390 -32.85 11.36 41.69
CA SER A 390 -33.12 10.41 40.61
C SER A 390 -32.33 9.08 40.60
N ALA A 391 -32.52 8.22 41.61
CA ALA A 391 -31.93 6.89 41.63
C ALA A 391 -32.56 5.96 40.57
N SER A 392 -31.99 5.91 39.37
CA SER A 392 -32.10 4.71 38.53
C SER A 392 -31.68 3.50 39.38
N PRO A 393 -32.44 2.40 39.41
CA PRO A 393 -32.05 1.22 40.19
C PRO A 393 -30.65 0.74 39.77
N ASP A 394 -29.83 0.35 40.75
CA ASP A 394 -28.49 -0.20 40.48
C ASP A 394 -28.59 -1.33 39.43
N PRO A 395 -27.72 -1.35 38.40
CA PRO A 395 -27.72 -2.39 37.39
C PRO A 395 -27.69 -3.80 38.00
N PRO A 396 -28.48 -4.77 37.50
CA PRO A 396 -28.54 -6.12 38.07
C PRO A 396 -27.18 -6.82 38.21
N ILE A 397 -26.28 -6.59 37.26
CA ILE A 397 -24.92 -7.15 37.25
C ILE A 397 -24.09 -6.74 38.48
N TRP A 398 -24.39 -5.59 39.11
CA TRP A 398 -23.69 -5.15 40.32
C TRP A 398 -23.97 -6.09 41.48
N ALA A 399 -25.22 -6.54 41.65
CA ALA A 399 -25.59 -7.49 42.70
C ALA A 399 -24.90 -8.85 42.49
N ASP A 400 -24.81 -9.31 41.23
CA ASP A 400 -24.13 -10.55 40.87
C ASP A 400 -22.63 -10.53 41.13
N ILE A 401 -21.99 -9.35 41.04
CA ILE A 401 -20.58 -9.16 41.41
C ILE A 401 -20.45 -9.02 42.94
N MET A 402 -21.25 -8.17 43.57
CA MET A 402 -21.12 -7.83 44.99
C MET A 402 -21.36 -9.04 45.92
N ARG A 403 -22.18 -10.02 45.52
CA ARG A 403 -22.42 -11.23 46.33
C ARG A 403 -21.16 -12.05 46.64
N PHE A 404 -20.07 -11.87 45.89
CA PHE A 404 -18.80 -12.54 46.12
C PHE A 404 -17.95 -11.89 47.21
N PHE A 405 -18.28 -10.67 47.64
CA PHE A 405 -17.43 -9.88 48.52
C PHE A 405 -17.95 -9.80 49.95
N SER A 406 -17.06 -10.04 50.92
CA SER A 406 -17.36 -9.81 52.34
C SER A 406 -17.43 -8.32 52.66
N ASN A 407 -16.63 -7.49 51.97
CA ASN A 407 -16.70 -6.03 52.04
C ASN A 407 -16.76 -5.44 50.62
N PRO A 408 -17.95 -5.15 50.08
CA PRO A 408 -18.12 -4.63 48.73
C PRO A 408 -17.69 -3.17 48.55
N ARG A 409 -17.36 -2.44 49.64
CA ARG A 409 -16.93 -1.03 49.57
C ARG A 409 -15.45 -0.86 49.22
N LYS A 410 -14.65 -1.92 49.24
CA LYS A 410 -13.24 -1.84 48.86
C LYS A 410 -13.11 -1.54 47.35
N PRO A 411 -12.08 -0.78 46.94
CA PRO A 411 -11.70 -0.62 45.54
C PRO A 411 -11.67 -1.93 44.77
N MET A 412 -12.23 -1.91 43.57
CA MET A 412 -12.26 -3.06 42.67
C MET A 412 -11.06 -3.06 41.73
N ILE A 413 -10.27 -4.13 41.74
CA ILE A 413 -9.32 -4.44 40.67
C ILE A 413 -10.09 -5.25 39.62
N LEU A 414 -10.32 -4.68 38.45
CA LEU A 414 -11.13 -5.28 37.40
C LEU A 414 -10.23 -5.87 36.30
N ALA A 415 -10.39 -7.16 36.03
CA ALA A 415 -9.85 -7.81 34.85
C ALA A 415 -10.99 -8.33 33.96
N LEU A 416 -11.05 -7.85 32.72
CA LEU A 416 -12.05 -8.25 31.73
C LEU A 416 -11.34 -8.92 30.54
N ALA A 417 -11.39 -10.25 30.47
CA ALA A 417 -10.71 -11.02 29.43
C ALA A 417 -11.28 -12.45 29.33
N ARG A 418 -11.18 -13.06 28.15
CA ARG A 418 -11.48 -14.50 27.99
C ARG A 418 -10.52 -15.35 28.83
N PRO A 419 -10.93 -16.54 29.31
CA PRO A 419 -10.08 -17.46 30.07
C PRO A 419 -9.07 -18.19 29.16
N ASP A 420 -8.24 -17.42 28.48
CA ASP A 420 -7.20 -17.89 27.55
C ASP A 420 -5.83 -17.81 28.24
N PRO A 421 -4.93 -18.80 28.06
CA PRO A 421 -3.59 -18.77 28.63
C PRO A 421 -2.79 -17.51 28.30
N LYS A 422 -2.98 -16.92 27.11
CA LYS A 422 -2.30 -15.70 26.67
C LYS A 422 -2.69 -14.47 27.49
N LYS A 423 -3.90 -14.46 28.06
CA LYS A 423 -4.40 -13.37 28.91
C LYS A 423 -3.82 -13.42 30.33
N ASN A 424 -3.13 -14.50 30.69
CA ASN A 424 -2.28 -14.58 31.88
C ASN A 424 -2.99 -14.26 33.22
N ILE A 425 -4.29 -14.57 33.31
CA ILE A 425 -5.13 -14.32 34.51
C ILE A 425 -4.58 -15.07 35.73
N THR A 426 -3.94 -16.21 35.53
CA THR A 426 -3.36 -17.02 36.62
C THR A 426 -2.24 -16.28 37.36
N THR A 427 -1.42 -15.50 36.66
CA THR A 427 -0.34 -14.71 37.29
C THR A 427 -0.91 -13.55 38.08
N LEU A 428 -1.98 -12.90 37.59
CA LEU A 428 -2.71 -11.86 38.33
C LEU A 428 -3.23 -12.38 39.68
N ILE A 429 -3.82 -13.58 39.71
CA ILE A 429 -4.35 -14.14 40.96
C ILE A 429 -3.21 -14.47 41.94
N LYS A 430 -2.07 -14.98 41.46
CA LYS A 430 -0.89 -15.21 42.31
C LYS A 430 -0.36 -13.90 42.89
N ALA A 431 -0.22 -12.87 42.05
CA ALA A 431 0.19 -11.53 42.47
C ALA A 431 -0.72 -10.98 43.57
N PHE A 432 -2.03 -11.06 43.37
CA PHE A 432 -3.01 -10.63 44.38
C PHE A 432 -2.98 -11.52 45.64
N GLY A 433 -2.90 -12.84 45.48
CA GLY A 433 -2.96 -13.80 46.58
C GLY A 433 -1.78 -13.72 47.55
N GLU A 434 -0.58 -13.47 47.02
CA GLU A 434 0.67 -13.39 47.80
C GLU A 434 0.88 -12.00 48.43
N HIS A 435 0.25 -10.94 47.91
CA HIS A 435 0.41 -9.58 48.40
C HIS A 435 -0.65 -9.20 49.45
N ARG A 436 -0.34 -9.43 50.73
CA ARG A 436 -1.29 -9.24 51.85
C ARG A 436 -1.85 -7.81 51.97
N GLU A 437 -1.03 -6.79 51.74
CA GLU A 437 -1.48 -5.39 51.87
C GLU A 437 -2.49 -5.00 50.79
N LEU A 438 -2.25 -5.41 49.53
CA LEU A 438 -3.17 -5.25 48.42
C LEU A 438 -4.54 -5.91 48.70
N ARG A 439 -4.56 -7.13 49.25
CA ARG A 439 -5.79 -7.83 49.68
C ARG A 439 -6.56 -7.10 50.77
N ASN A 440 -5.85 -6.42 51.67
CA ASN A 440 -6.49 -5.64 52.73
C ASN A 440 -7.20 -4.41 52.14
N LEU A 441 -6.64 -3.81 51.08
CA LEU A 441 -7.16 -2.58 50.48
C LEU A 441 -8.21 -2.82 49.39
N ALA A 442 -8.08 -3.84 48.55
CA ALA A 442 -8.91 -4.03 47.36
C ALA A 442 -9.56 -5.42 47.26
N ASN A 443 -10.58 -5.51 46.41
CA ASN A 443 -11.17 -6.77 45.94
C ASN A 443 -10.81 -7.00 44.46
N LEU A 444 -10.72 -8.26 44.03
CA LEU A 444 -10.41 -8.63 42.65
C LEU A 444 -11.68 -9.12 41.93
N THR A 445 -11.99 -8.57 40.75
CA THR A 445 -13.11 -9.00 39.90
C THR A 445 -12.60 -9.52 38.57
N LEU A 446 -12.95 -10.77 38.25
CA LEU A 446 -12.54 -11.48 37.05
C LEU A 446 -13.77 -11.76 36.17
N ILE A 447 -13.95 -10.96 35.12
CA ILE A 447 -15.00 -11.20 34.11
C ILE A 447 -14.40 -12.07 33.01
N MET A 448 -14.66 -13.38 33.09
CA MET A 448 -14.00 -14.42 32.30
C MET A 448 -14.91 -15.10 31.26
N GLY A 449 -15.65 -14.32 30.48
CA GLY A 449 -16.61 -14.87 29.52
C GLY A 449 -17.81 -15.57 30.18
N ASN A 450 -18.76 -16.02 29.37
CA ASN A 450 -19.96 -16.72 29.84
C ASN A 450 -19.72 -18.23 29.91
N ARG A 451 -20.28 -18.88 30.95
CA ARG A 451 -20.19 -20.33 31.15
C ARG A 451 -21.39 -20.90 31.90
N ASP A 452 -21.84 -22.08 31.50
CA ASP A 452 -22.83 -22.86 32.25
C ASP A 452 -22.13 -23.94 33.09
N VAL A 453 -21.47 -24.88 32.40
CA VAL A 453 -20.72 -26.03 32.94
C VAL A 453 -19.26 -25.98 32.47
N ILE A 454 -18.30 -26.23 33.36
CA ILE A 454 -16.86 -26.14 33.06
C ILE A 454 -16.43 -27.25 32.09
N ASP A 455 -16.97 -28.46 32.25
CA ASP A 455 -16.61 -29.63 31.45
C ASP A 455 -17.05 -29.54 29.97
N GLU A 456 -18.00 -28.66 29.68
CA GLU A 456 -18.49 -28.40 28.32
C GLU A 456 -17.68 -27.32 27.59
N MET A 457 -16.76 -26.64 28.28
CA MET A 457 -15.89 -25.64 27.68
C MET A 457 -14.78 -26.33 26.86
N SER A 458 -14.15 -25.58 25.94
CA SER A 458 -12.93 -26.05 25.27
C SER A 458 -11.88 -26.44 26.32
N SER A 459 -11.13 -27.52 26.09
CA SER A 459 -10.14 -28.06 27.04
C SER A 459 -9.15 -27.00 27.56
N THR A 460 -8.73 -26.06 26.71
CA THR A 460 -7.85 -24.95 27.09
C THR A 460 -8.51 -23.98 28.07
N ASN A 461 -9.71 -23.47 27.75
CA ASN A 461 -10.44 -22.54 28.62
C ASN A 461 -10.84 -23.19 29.94
N ALA A 462 -11.28 -24.45 29.89
CA ALA A 462 -11.60 -25.25 31.08
C ALA A 462 -10.38 -25.39 32.00
N ALA A 463 -9.19 -25.66 31.44
CA ALA A 463 -7.95 -25.78 32.20
C ALA A 463 -7.54 -24.46 32.87
N VAL A 464 -7.68 -23.32 32.18
CA VAL A 464 -7.40 -22.00 32.75
C VAL A 464 -8.35 -21.71 33.91
N LEU A 465 -9.66 -21.89 33.70
CA LEU A 465 -10.65 -21.64 34.74
C LEU A 465 -10.47 -22.58 35.95
N THR A 466 -10.19 -23.86 35.71
CA THR A 466 -9.86 -24.81 36.77
C THR A 466 -8.62 -24.37 37.56
N SER A 467 -7.61 -23.84 36.86
CA SER A 467 -6.41 -23.30 37.51
C SER A 467 -6.73 -22.06 38.34
N VAL A 468 -7.59 -21.17 37.85
CA VAL A 468 -8.10 -20.00 38.60
C VAL A 468 -8.77 -20.44 39.90
N LEU A 469 -9.69 -21.42 39.84
CA LEU A 469 -10.39 -21.93 41.04
C LEU A 469 -9.42 -22.56 42.05
N LYS A 470 -8.44 -23.34 41.57
CA LYS A 470 -7.38 -23.92 42.43
C LYS A 470 -6.54 -22.84 43.12
N LEU A 471 -6.26 -21.72 42.45
CA LEU A 471 -5.50 -20.62 43.04
C LEU A 471 -6.32 -19.84 44.07
N ILE A 472 -7.61 -19.62 43.82
CA ILE A 472 -8.53 -19.01 44.79
C ILE A 472 -8.57 -19.82 46.09
N ASP A 473 -8.67 -21.15 45.96
CA ASP A 473 -8.63 -22.07 47.10
C ASP A 473 -7.27 -22.05 47.81
N LYS A 474 -6.17 -22.18 47.05
CA LYS A 474 -4.79 -22.19 47.58
C LYS A 474 -4.47 -20.97 48.45
N TYR A 475 -4.92 -19.78 48.06
CA TYR A 475 -4.62 -18.52 48.76
C TYR A 475 -5.73 -18.04 49.70
N ASP A 476 -6.79 -18.84 49.89
CA ASP A 476 -7.97 -18.53 50.70
C ASP A 476 -8.57 -17.16 50.36
N LEU A 477 -8.98 -17.01 49.09
CA LEU A 477 -9.47 -15.73 48.52
C LEU A 477 -11.00 -15.61 48.51
N TYR A 478 -11.70 -16.48 49.25
CA TYR A 478 -13.15 -16.41 49.41
C TYR A 478 -13.55 -15.07 50.06
N GLY A 479 -14.61 -14.43 49.54
CA GLY A 479 -15.01 -13.10 50.01
C GLY A 479 -14.19 -11.93 49.46
N GLN A 480 -13.16 -12.18 48.66
CA GLN A 480 -12.25 -11.17 48.10
C GLN A 480 -12.16 -11.19 46.56
N VAL A 481 -12.52 -12.31 45.92
CA VAL A 481 -12.47 -12.48 44.46
C VAL A 481 -13.85 -12.78 43.90
N ALA A 482 -14.32 -11.96 42.95
CA ALA A 482 -15.54 -12.17 42.18
C ALA A 482 -15.24 -12.77 40.80
N TYR A 483 -16.06 -13.73 40.37
CA TYR A 483 -15.93 -14.40 39.07
C TYR A 483 -17.32 -14.81 38.54
N PRO A 484 -18.20 -13.83 38.22
CA PRO A 484 -19.57 -14.10 37.80
C PRO A 484 -19.62 -15.07 36.61
N LYS A 485 -20.71 -15.85 36.52
CA LYS A 485 -20.90 -16.86 35.46
C LYS A 485 -21.34 -16.26 34.12
N HIS A 486 -22.16 -15.22 34.18
CA HIS A 486 -22.78 -14.63 33.00
C HIS A 486 -22.71 -13.10 33.07
N HIS A 487 -22.62 -12.49 31.89
CA HIS A 487 -22.81 -11.07 31.65
C HIS A 487 -23.31 -10.88 30.21
N LYS A 488 -24.02 -9.79 29.97
CA LYS A 488 -24.41 -9.33 28.63
C LYS A 488 -23.45 -8.27 28.14
N GLN A 489 -23.31 -8.12 26.82
CA GLN A 489 -22.47 -7.06 26.25
C GLN A 489 -22.93 -5.65 26.69
N SER A 490 -24.25 -5.46 26.82
CA SER A 490 -24.85 -4.20 27.30
C SER A 490 -24.52 -3.88 28.77
N GLU A 491 -24.12 -4.87 29.56
CA GLU A 491 -23.77 -4.72 30.98
C GLU A 491 -22.28 -4.38 31.18
N VAL A 492 -21.44 -4.52 30.15
CA VAL A 492 -20.00 -4.22 30.24
C VAL A 492 -19.72 -2.76 30.65
N PRO A 493 -20.41 -1.74 30.08
CA PRO A 493 -20.38 -0.37 30.59
C PRO A 493 -20.65 -0.24 32.09
N ASP A 494 -21.65 -0.97 32.62
CA ASP A 494 -22.01 -0.95 34.04
C ASP A 494 -20.90 -1.50 34.92
N ILE A 495 -20.17 -2.52 34.45
CA ILE A 495 -19.04 -3.10 35.17
C ILE A 495 -17.90 -2.09 35.27
N TYR A 496 -17.59 -1.37 34.18
CA TYR A 496 -16.60 -0.30 34.23
C TYR A 496 -17.02 0.84 35.17
N ARG A 497 -18.29 1.26 35.13
CA ARG A 497 -18.85 2.25 36.06
C ARG A 497 -18.74 1.82 37.52
N LEU A 498 -19.02 0.55 37.84
CA LEU A 498 -18.87 0.03 39.19
C LEU A 498 -17.42 0.09 39.68
N ALA A 499 -16.48 -0.33 38.85
CA ALA A 499 -15.06 -0.25 39.18
C ALA A 499 -14.62 1.20 39.41
N ALA A 500 -15.07 2.15 38.57
CA ALA A 500 -14.75 3.56 38.73
C ALA A 500 -15.36 4.14 40.02
N ARG A 501 -16.62 3.81 40.31
CA ARG A 501 -17.35 4.24 41.53
C ARG A 501 -16.67 3.78 42.81
N THR A 502 -16.06 2.60 42.80
CA THR A 502 -15.30 2.07 43.96
C THR A 502 -13.88 2.63 44.07
N LYS A 503 -13.47 3.57 43.20
CA LYS A 503 -12.09 4.05 43.05
C LYS A 503 -11.11 2.90 42.75
N GLY A 504 -11.56 1.98 41.90
CA GLY A 504 -10.85 0.79 41.47
C GLY A 504 -9.85 1.03 40.34
N VAL A 505 -9.24 -0.05 39.86
CA VAL A 505 -8.21 -0.05 38.81
C VAL A 505 -8.52 -1.14 37.79
N PHE A 506 -8.34 -0.86 36.51
CA PHE A 506 -8.45 -1.87 35.46
C PHE A 506 -7.08 -2.52 35.20
N ILE A 507 -7.04 -3.83 34.98
CA ILE A 507 -5.79 -4.54 34.67
C ILE A 507 -5.87 -5.44 33.44
N ASN A 508 -4.84 -5.34 32.59
CA ASN A 508 -4.56 -6.27 31.51
C ASN A 508 -3.10 -6.74 31.59
N CYS A 509 -2.88 -7.94 32.15
CA CYS A 509 -1.56 -8.54 32.31
C CYS A 509 -1.22 -9.60 31.24
N ALA A 510 -1.85 -9.54 30.06
CA ALA A 510 -1.60 -10.48 28.98
C ALA A 510 -0.11 -10.55 28.60
N PHE A 511 0.37 -11.72 28.17
CA PHE A 511 1.77 -11.88 27.78
C PHE A 511 2.14 -10.97 26.60
N ILE A 512 1.21 -10.81 25.66
CA ILE A 512 1.24 -9.86 24.56
C ILE A 512 -0.19 -9.38 24.31
N GLU A 513 -0.41 -8.07 24.24
CA GLU A 513 -1.69 -7.47 23.85
C GLU A 513 -1.52 -6.67 22.55
N PRO A 514 -2.02 -7.14 21.40
CA PRO A 514 -1.75 -6.48 20.11
C PRO A 514 -2.19 -5.02 20.03
N PHE A 515 -3.33 -4.67 20.65
CA PHE A 515 -3.79 -3.29 20.76
C PHE A 515 -4.33 -3.00 22.17
N GLY A 516 -5.48 -3.58 22.51
CA GLY A 516 -6.09 -3.47 23.84
C GLY A 516 -7.27 -2.50 23.91
N LEU A 517 -8.33 -2.73 23.12
CA LEU A 517 -9.56 -1.92 23.15
C LEU A 517 -10.16 -1.79 24.56
N THR A 518 -10.09 -2.86 25.36
CA THR A 518 -10.60 -2.86 26.74
C THR A 518 -9.90 -1.85 27.66
N LEU A 519 -8.66 -1.45 27.33
CA LEU A 519 -7.94 -0.39 28.05
C LEU A 519 -8.52 0.99 27.73
N ILE A 520 -8.85 1.23 26.45
CA ILE A 520 -9.49 2.48 26.00
C ILE A 520 -10.89 2.56 26.57
N GLU A 521 -11.66 1.46 26.54
CA GLU A 521 -12.98 1.38 27.16
C GLU A 521 -12.90 1.72 28.65
N ALA A 522 -11.99 1.07 29.40
CA ALA A 522 -11.81 1.34 30.82
C ALA A 522 -11.43 2.82 31.10
N ALA A 523 -10.49 3.36 30.31
CA ALA A 523 -10.06 4.75 30.43
C ALA A 523 -11.20 5.76 30.16
N ALA A 524 -12.11 5.43 29.23
CA ALA A 524 -13.28 6.26 28.92
C ALA A 524 -14.25 6.40 30.10
N TYR A 525 -14.31 5.39 30.99
CA TYR A 525 -15.05 5.47 32.26
C TYR A 525 -14.21 6.04 33.42
N GLY A 526 -13.01 6.54 33.13
CA GLY A 526 -12.13 7.18 34.12
C GLY A 526 -11.39 6.19 35.03
N LEU A 527 -11.21 4.94 34.61
CA LEU A 527 -10.41 3.97 35.35
C LEU A 527 -8.92 4.14 35.05
N PRO A 528 -8.08 4.28 36.09
CA PRO A 528 -6.65 4.05 35.95
C PRO A 528 -6.36 2.61 35.54
N MET A 529 -5.30 2.42 34.75
CA MET A 529 -4.96 1.11 34.20
C MET A 529 -3.59 0.58 34.64
N VAL A 530 -3.50 -0.74 34.84
CA VAL A 530 -2.23 -1.49 34.86
C VAL A 530 -2.21 -2.36 33.61
N ALA A 531 -1.21 -2.20 32.75
CA ALA A 531 -1.19 -2.93 31.48
C ALA A 531 0.18 -3.54 31.18
N THR A 532 0.19 -4.61 30.39
CA THR A 532 1.42 -5.23 29.93
C THR A 532 2.26 -4.26 29.09
N ARG A 533 3.59 -4.26 29.30
CA ARG A 533 4.54 -3.50 28.47
C ARG A 533 4.83 -4.15 27.10
N ASN A 534 4.20 -5.28 26.81
CA ASN A 534 4.37 -6.04 25.58
C ASN A 534 3.12 -5.89 24.72
N GLY A 535 3.10 -4.96 23.78
CA GLY A 535 1.87 -4.74 23.02
C GLY A 535 1.60 -3.31 22.58
N GLY A 536 0.40 -3.14 22.02
CA GLY A 536 -0.26 -1.85 21.89
C GLY A 536 -0.54 -1.07 23.19
N PRO A 537 -0.60 -1.67 24.41
CA PRO A 537 -0.77 -0.88 25.61
C PRO A 537 0.34 0.16 25.84
N VAL A 538 1.54 -0.05 25.29
CA VAL A 538 2.63 0.94 25.35
C VAL A 538 2.25 2.23 24.61
N ASP A 539 1.62 2.10 23.44
CA ASP A 539 1.18 3.25 22.66
C ASP A 539 -0.07 3.90 23.29
N ILE A 540 -0.99 3.10 23.84
CA ILE A 540 -2.16 3.61 24.57
C ILE A 540 -1.72 4.42 25.80
N HIS A 541 -0.81 3.86 26.61
CA HIS A 541 -0.28 4.51 27.81
C HIS A 541 0.45 5.82 27.47
N ARG A 542 1.22 5.86 26.38
CA ARG A 542 1.90 7.09 25.93
C ARG A 542 0.92 8.23 25.63
N VAL A 543 -0.26 7.91 25.09
CA VAL A 543 -1.27 8.93 24.73
C VAL A 543 -2.13 9.32 25.93
N LEU A 544 -2.58 8.33 26.71
CA LEU A 544 -3.52 8.56 27.80
C LEU A 544 -2.85 9.03 29.09
N ASP A 545 -1.63 8.58 29.38
CA ASP A 545 -0.92 8.75 30.66
C ASP A 545 -1.82 8.46 31.89
N ASN A 546 -2.60 7.38 31.79
CA ASN A 546 -3.65 7.02 32.75
C ASN A 546 -3.30 5.76 33.58
N GLY A 547 -2.03 5.39 33.72
CA GLY A 547 -1.69 4.11 34.33
C GLY A 547 -0.22 3.74 34.46
N ILE A 548 0.04 2.46 34.73
CA ILE A 548 1.38 1.88 34.90
C ILE A 548 1.55 0.68 33.97
N LEU A 549 2.68 0.62 33.26
CA LEU A 549 3.07 -0.53 32.45
C LEU A 549 3.92 -1.52 33.26
N VAL A 550 3.68 -2.82 33.08
CA VAL A 550 4.34 -3.90 33.84
C VAL A 550 4.84 -5.04 32.95
N ASP A 551 5.89 -5.74 33.37
CA ASP A 551 6.25 -7.03 32.77
C ASP A 551 5.21 -8.12 33.13
N PRO A 552 4.55 -8.75 32.14
CA PRO A 552 3.58 -9.81 32.42
C PRO A 552 4.19 -11.07 33.06
N HIS A 553 5.52 -11.26 33.03
CA HIS A 553 6.20 -12.38 33.67
C HIS A 553 6.65 -12.07 35.11
N ASN A 554 6.63 -10.79 35.52
CA ASN A 554 7.06 -10.36 36.84
C ASN A 554 5.85 -10.17 37.76
N GLN A 555 5.55 -11.21 38.54
CA GLN A 555 4.42 -11.20 39.47
C GLN A 555 4.49 -10.07 40.50
N ASN A 556 5.69 -9.76 41.01
CA ASN A 556 5.87 -8.72 42.03
C ASN A 556 5.59 -7.34 41.46
N GLU A 557 6.05 -7.07 40.24
CA GLU A 557 5.81 -5.80 39.54
C GLU A 557 4.31 -5.56 39.30
N ILE A 558 3.56 -6.61 38.95
CA ILE A 558 2.08 -6.54 38.84
C ILE A 558 1.45 -6.17 40.19
N ALA A 559 1.85 -6.83 41.28
CA ALA A 559 1.28 -6.59 42.59
C ALA A 559 1.59 -5.18 43.12
N GLU A 560 2.84 -4.73 42.98
CA GLU A 560 3.29 -3.40 43.40
C GLU A 560 2.60 -2.28 42.60
N ALA A 561 2.42 -2.45 41.28
CA ALA A 561 1.71 -1.47 40.45
C ALA A 561 0.24 -1.33 40.87
N LEU A 562 -0.44 -2.45 41.12
CA LEU A 562 -1.82 -2.46 41.62
C LEU A 562 -1.90 -1.82 43.02
N TYR A 563 -0.99 -2.17 43.92
CA TYR A 563 -0.94 -1.61 45.26
C TYR A 563 -0.72 -0.10 45.23
N LYS A 564 0.21 0.38 44.41
CA LYS A 564 0.50 1.80 44.25
C LYS A 564 -0.73 2.59 43.78
N LEU A 565 -1.43 2.13 42.75
CA LEU A 565 -2.62 2.84 42.23
C LEU A 565 -3.81 2.81 43.19
N VAL A 566 -3.97 1.75 43.99
CA VAL A 566 -5.07 1.66 44.97
C VAL A 566 -4.76 2.44 46.25
N SER A 567 -3.50 2.49 46.68
CA SER A 567 -3.09 3.16 47.92
C SER A 567 -2.90 4.67 47.78
N ASP A 568 -2.38 5.13 46.64
CA ASP A 568 -2.13 6.54 46.36
C ASP A 568 -3.34 7.21 45.68
N LYS A 569 -4.15 7.90 46.49
CA LYS A 569 -5.34 8.64 46.03
C LYS A 569 -5.00 9.77 45.06
N HIS A 570 -3.84 10.41 45.19
CA HIS A 570 -3.43 11.51 44.31
C HIS A 570 -3.08 10.96 42.93
N LEU A 571 -2.26 9.90 42.89
CA LEU A 571 -1.93 9.22 41.64
C LEU A 571 -3.19 8.68 40.93
N TRP A 572 -4.11 8.08 41.68
CA TRP A 572 -5.37 7.59 41.11
C TRP A 572 -6.19 8.71 40.45
N ALA A 573 -6.35 9.86 41.14
CA ALA A 573 -7.07 11.00 40.63
C ALA A 573 -6.40 11.61 39.38
N GLN A 574 -5.06 11.70 39.39
CA GLN A 574 -4.27 12.15 38.25
C GLN A 574 -4.47 11.23 37.04
N CYS A 575 -4.34 9.91 37.21
CA CYS A 575 -4.55 8.94 36.13
C CYS A 575 -5.97 8.99 35.57
N ARG A 576 -6.99 9.14 36.43
CA ARG A 576 -8.39 9.33 36.00
C ARG A 576 -8.53 10.60 35.15
N GLN A 577 -8.02 11.73 35.63
CA GLN A 577 -8.12 13.00 34.93
C GLN A 577 -7.42 12.95 33.57
N ASN A 578 -6.22 12.38 33.51
CA ASN A 578 -5.47 12.19 32.28
C ASN A 578 -6.23 11.31 31.27
N GLY A 579 -6.77 10.17 31.74
CA GLY A 579 -7.58 9.27 30.91
C GLY A 579 -8.79 9.96 30.30
N LEU A 580 -9.62 10.61 31.12
CA LEU A 580 -10.82 11.32 30.67
C LEU A 580 -10.50 12.50 29.74
N LYS A 581 -9.42 13.23 30.03
CA LYS A 581 -8.96 14.36 29.19
C LYS A 581 -8.51 13.88 27.81
N ASN A 582 -7.76 12.78 27.74
CA ASN A 582 -7.09 12.35 26.52
C ASN A 582 -7.87 11.29 25.71
N ILE A 583 -8.97 10.74 26.24
CA ILE A 583 -9.70 9.65 25.59
C ILE A 583 -10.22 9.99 24.18
N HIS A 584 -10.56 11.27 23.95
CA HIS A 584 -11.00 11.77 22.65
C HIS A 584 -9.97 11.54 21.54
N GLN A 585 -8.68 11.33 21.87
CA GLN A 585 -7.64 11.01 20.90
C GLN A 585 -7.81 9.62 20.25
N PHE A 586 -8.57 8.72 20.89
CA PHE A 586 -8.95 7.42 20.36
C PHE A 586 -10.36 7.43 19.74
N SER A 587 -10.85 8.59 19.31
CA SER A 587 -12.16 8.74 18.67
C SER A 587 -12.07 8.65 17.15
N TRP A 588 -13.17 8.26 16.50
CA TRP A 588 -13.26 8.27 15.03
C TRP A 588 -13.01 9.64 14.39
N PRO A 589 -13.51 10.77 14.96
CA PRO A 589 -13.16 12.10 14.48
C PRO A 589 -11.64 12.36 14.50
N GLU A 590 -10.94 12.07 15.61
CA GLU A 590 -9.48 12.27 15.70
C GLU A 590 -8.73 11.32 14.75
N HIS A 591 -9.21 10.09 14.56
CA HIS A 591 -8.68 9.16 13.56
C HIS A 591 -8.77 9.76 12.15
N CYS A 592 -9.95 10.22 11.73
CA CYS A 592 -10.16 10.81 10.40
C CYS A 592 -9.31 12.07 10.20
N LYS A 593 -9.20 12.87 11.26
CA LYS A 593 -8.31 14.03 11.36
C LYS A 593 -6.86 13.64 11.04
N ASN A 594 -6.29 12.71 11.80
CA ASN A 594 -4.92 12.26 11.56
C ASN A 594 -4.77 11.61 10.17
N TYR A 595 -5.73 10.81 9.74
CA TYR A 595 -5.76 10.20 8.41
C TYR A 595 -5.69 11.25 7.29
N LEU A 596 -6.59 12.23 7.29
CA LEU A 596 -6.69 13.25 6.26
C LEU A 596 -5.50 14.20 6.26
N SER A 597 -4.92 14.51 7.42
CA SER A 597 -3.69 15.29 7.51
C SER A 597 -2.54 14.65 6.73
N ARG A 598 -2.49 13.31 6.70
CA ARG A 598 -1.46 12.56 5.98
C ARG A 598 -1.82 12.40 4.51
N VAL A 599 -3.08 12.09 4.20
CA VAL A 599 -3.57 12.03 2.80
C VAL A 599 -3.41 13.38 2.09
N GLY A 600 -3.63 14.50 2.78
CA GLY A 600 -3.44 15.85 2.24
C GLY A 600 -2.00 16.19 1.84
N THR A 601 -1.01 15.43 2.33
CA THR A 601 0.39 15.59 1.88
C THR A 601 0.71 14.83 0.60
N LEU A 602 -0.19 13.95 0.15
CA LEU A 602 0.00 13.17 -1.07
C LEU A 602 -0.27 14.05 -2.30
N LYS A 603 0.64 13.99 -3.27
CA LYS A 603 0.45 14.69 -4.54
C LYS A 603 -0.58 13.93 -5.39
N PRO A 604 -1.58 14.61 -5.98
CA PRO A 604 -2.47 13.97 -6.91
C PRO A 604 -1.69 13.54 -8.16
N ARG A 605 -1.91 12.31 -8.61
CA ARG A 605 -1.25 11.73 -9.79
C ARG A 605 -2.21 11.40 -10.92
N HIS A 606 -3.48 11.77 -10.81
CA HIS A 606 -4.52 11.35 -11.76
C HIS A 606 -4.20 11.71 -13.22
N PRO A 607 -4.73 10.96 -14.20
CA PRO A 607 -4.51 11.25 -15.61
C PRO A 607 -5.02 12.66 -15.97
N ARG A 608 -4.14 13.49 -16.54
CA ARG A 608 -4.48 14.82 -17.06
C ARG A 608 -4.39 14.81 -18.58
N TRP A 609 -5.36 14.18 -19.23
CA TRP A 609 -5.39 14.17 -20.68
C TRP A 609 -5.79 15.55 -21.20
N GLN A 610 -4.99 16.10 -22.10
CA GLN A 610 -5.38 17.29 -22.84
C GLN A 610 -6.54 16.91 -23.77
N LYS A 611 -7.77 17.34 -23.44
CA LYS A 611 -8.86 17.30 -24.41
C LYS A 611 -8.61 18.38 -25.46
N SER A 612 -8.69 18.05 -26.73
CA SER A 612 -8.42 18.93 -27.86
C SER A 612 -9.44 20.08 -28.08
N ASN A 613 -10.27 20.43 -27.09
CA ASN A 613 -11.39 21.37 -27.29
C ASN A 613 -11.48 22.58 -26.35
N ASP A 614 -10.65 22.71 -25.30
CA ASP A 614 -10.74 23.87 -24.40
C ASP A 614 -9.60 24.87 -24.65
N ALA A 615 -9.73 25.61 -25.75
CA ALA A 615 -8.96 26.82 -25.98
C ALA A 615 -9.64 28.02 -25.31
N THR A 616 -9.83 28.01 -23.99
CA THR A 616 -9.98 29.21 -23.13
C THR A 616 -10.22 28.80 -21.68
N GLU A 617 -9.17 28.82 -20.86
CA GLU A 617 -9.17 29.39 -19.50
C GLU A 617 -7.78 29.20 -18.90
N ILE A 618 -7.05 30.31 -18.78
CA ILE A 618 -5.78 30.37 -18.06
C ILE A 618 -6.14 30.43 -16.57
N SER A 619 -5.98 29.32 -15.86
CA SER A 619 -5.95 29.30 -14.39
C SER A 619 -4.55 28.93 -13.90
N GLU A 620 -4.14 29.61 -12.85
CA GLU A 620 -2.77 29.85 -12.38
C GLU A 620 -1.90 28.58 -12.22
N ALA A 621 -0.63 28.73 -12.64
CA ALA A 621 0.38 27.70 -12.62
C ALA A 621 0.82 27.37 -11.19
N ASP A 622 0.39 26.21 -10.68
CA ASP A 622 1.08 25.54 -9.58
C ASP A 622 2.37 24.90 -10.12
N SER A 623 3.49 25.38 -9.57
CA SER A 623 4.89 25.10 -9.93
C SER A 623 5.24 23.60 -10.08
N PRO A 624 5.89 23.17 -11.19
CA PRO A 624 6.37 21.81 -11.40
C PRO A 624 7.79 21.64 -10.82
N GLU A 625 7.94 21.64 -9.50
CA GLU A 625 9.29 21.63 -8.89
C GLU A 625 9.85 20.25 -8.53
N ASP A 626 9.12 19.15 -8.71
CA ASP A 626 9.62 17.79 -8.36
C ASP A 626 9.92 16.89 -9.57
N SER A 627 9.32 17.09 -10.75
CA SER A 627 9.73 16.39 -11.99
C SER A 627 10.85 17.09 -12.75
N LEU A 628 11.21 18.33 -12.37
CA LEU A 628 12.28 19.08 -13.06
C LEU A 628 13.64 19.02 -12.35
N ARG A 629 13.72 18.46 -11.13
CA ARG A 629 15.00 18.39 -10.41
C ARG A 629 15.93 17.29 -10.94
N ASP A 630 15.37 16.24 -11.54
CA ASP A 630 16.15 15.19 -12.22
C ASP A 630 16.46 15.54 -13.70
N VAL A 631 15.84 16.58 -14.27
CA VAL A 631 16.14 17.06 -15.64
C VAL A 631 17.49 17.77 -15.70
N HIS A 632 17.96 18.36 -14.59
CA HIS A 632 19.28 19.00 -14.55
C HIS A 632 20.44 17.99 -14.70
N ASP A 633 20.25 16.72 -14.37
CA ASP A 633 21.24 15.67 -14.60
C ASP A 633 21.30 15.21 -16.07
N ILE A 634 20.24 15.42 -16.87
CA ILE A 634 20.27 15.18 -18.32
C ILE A 634 21.12 16.25 -19.01
N SER A 635 21.04 17.51 -18.56
CA SER A 635 21.76 18.64 -19.18
C SER A 635 23.27 18.67 -18.89
N LEU A 636 23.73 18.07 -17.79
CA LEU A 636 25.15 18.02 -17.43
C LEU A 636 25.93 16.88 -18.12
N ASN A 637 25.23 15.92 -18.73
CA ASN A 637 25.83 14.80 -19.45
C ASN A 637 26.35 15.14 -20.86
N LEU A 638 26.10 16.37 -21.36
CA LEU A 638 26.52 16.80 -22.71
C LEU A 638 27.88 17.53 -22.76
N LYS A 639 28.59 17.72 -21.64
CA LYS A 639 29.87 18.45 -21.62
C LYS A 639 31.12 17.64 -21.30
N LEU A 640 31.03 16.32 -21.15
CA LEU A 640 32.18 15.45 -20.87
C LEU A 640 32.18 14.21 -21.77
N SER A 641 32.36 14.41 -23.07
CA SER A 641 32.86 13.38 -23.97
C SER A 641 33.52 14.02 -25.21
N LEU A 642 34.67 14.64 -24.98
CA LEU A 642 35.60 15.04 -26.02
C LEU A 642 36.99 14.76 -25.43
N ASP A 643 37.38 13.49 -25.49
CA ASP A 643 38.77 13.04 -25.65
C ASP A 643 38.81 11.50 -25.58
N SER A 644 38.72 10.85 -26.74
CA SER A 644 39.33 9.54 -26.93
C SER A 644 39.88 9.44 -28.34
N GLU A 645 41.16 9.10 -28.41
CA GLU A 645 41.98 9.07 -29.59
C GLU A 645 41.57 7.99 -30.60
N LYS A 646 41.93 8.28 -31.86
CA LYS A 646 41.72 7.48 -33.07
C LYS A 646 42.26 6.05 -32.94
N SER A 647 41.41 5.05 -33.16
CA SER A 647 41.82 3.84 -33.86
C SER A 647 40.64 3.33 -34.71
N GLY A 648 40.92 3.09 -36.00
CA GLY A 648 39.88 2.83 -36.99
C GLY A 648 39.51 1.35 -37.09
N SER A 649 38.21 1.08 -37.16
CA SER A 649 37.64 0.01 -37.99
C SER A 649 36.14 0.27 -38.22
N LYS A 650 35.62 -0.24 -39.33
CA LYS A 650 34.36 0.14 -40.01
C LYS A 650 33.12 -0.04 -39.11
N GLU A 651 32.46 1.05 -38.73
CA GLU A 651 31.10 1.05 -38.15
C GLU A 651 30.04 1.20 -39.25
N GLY A 652 29.02 0.34 -39.18
CA GLY A 652 27.85 0.33 -40.06
C GLY A 652 26.70 1.18 -39.55
N ASN A 653 25.73 1.41 -40.44
CA ASN A 653 24.56 2.30 -40.37
C ASN A 653 23.69 2.31 -39.08
N SER A 654 23.88 1.44 -38.09
CA SER A 654 22.99 1.34 -36.90
C SER A 654 23.18 2.47 -35.88
N ASN A 655 24.40 3.00 -35.71
CA ASN A 655 24.68 4.12 -34.81
C ASN A 655 24.06 5.46 -35.24
N ILE A 656 23.65 5.57 -36.51
CA ILE A 656 23.02 6.77 -37.07
C ILE A 656 21.54 6.83 -36.68
N VAL A 657 20.83 5.69 -36.72
CA VAL A 657 19.39 5.60 -36.39
C VAL A 657 19.13 5.87 -34.91
N ARG A 658 19.98 5.35 -34.01
CA ARG A 658 19.89 5.60 -32.56
C ARG A 658 20.09 7.07 -32.21
N ARG A 659 21.10 7.72 -32.81
CA ARG A 659 21.31 9.18 -32.64
C ARG A 659 20.16 9.99 -33.19
N HIS A 660 19.51 9.57 -34.28
CA HIS A 660 18.35 10.30 -34.81
C HIS A 660 17.10 10.16 -33.93
N LEU A 661 16.87 8.99 -33.31
CA LEU A 661 15.76 8.80 -32.37
C LEU A 661 15.97 9.60 -31.08
N GLU A 662 17.19 9.57 -30.54
CA GLU A 662 17.59 10.37 -29.38
C GLU A 662 17.59 11.88 -29.71
N ASP A 663 18.08 12.31 -30.88
CA ASP A 663 18.03 13.71 -31.34
C ASP A 663 16.60 14.18 -31.65
N ALA A 664 15.69 13.31 -32.12
CA ALA A 664 14.29 13.66 -32.37
C ALA A 664 13.53 13.83 -31.05
N VAL A 665 13.71 12.91 -30.10
CA VAL A 665 13.19 13.01 -28.73
C VAL A 665 13.78 14.24 -28.03
N GLN A 666 15.06 14.53 -28.26
CA GLN A 666 15.73 15.68 -27.67
C GLN A 666 15.31 17.01 -28.34
N LYS A 667 15.10 17.06 -29.66
CA LYS A 667 14.58 18.24 -30.36
C LYS A 667 13.12 18.57 -29.98
N LEU A 668 12.29 17.56 -29.76
CA LEU A 668 10.92 17.72 -29.23
C LEU A 668 10.91 18.15 -27.76
N SER A 669 11.86 17.68 -26.95
CA SER A 669 11.99 18.13 -25.54
C SER A 669 12.59 19.55 -25.41
N ILE A 670 13.47 19.95 -26.33
CA ILE A 670 14.11 21.28 -26.32
C ILE A 670 13.19 22.36 -26.90
N SER A 671 12.37 22.05 -27.91
CA SER A 671 11.42 23.03 -28.49
C SER A 671 10.37 23.53 -27.49
N VAL A 672 10.01 22.72 -26.49
CA VAL A 672 9.12 23.09 -25.38
C VAL A 672 9.83 24.00 -24.36
N SER A 673 11.16 23.98 -24.28
CA SER A 673 11.96 24.77 -23.33
C SER A 673 12.54 26.07 -23.90
N ALA A 674 12.47 26.28 -25.22
CA ALA A 674 13.04 27.45 -25.89
C ALA A 674 12.17 27.96 -27.05
N SER A 675 10.99 28.49 -26.75
CA SER A 675 10.38 29.51 -27.61
C SER A 675 9.40 30.38 -26.82
N SER A 676 9.81 31.62 -26.62
CA SER A 676 8.92 32.74 -26.33
C SER A 676 7.99 32.96 -27.53
N VAL A 677 6.68 32.95 -27.27
CA VAL A 677 5.62 33.73 -27.94
C VAL A 677 5.79 33.89 -29.47
N GLU A 678 5.26 32.94 -30.24
CA GLU A 678 4.31 33.15 -31.36
C GLU A 678 4.16 31.89 -32.23
N GLY A 679 2.91 31.36 -32.26
CA GLY A 679 2.31 30.57 -33.33
C GLY A 679 3.08 29.40 -33.95
N LEU A 680 2.79 28.18 -33.49
CA LEU A 680 2.69 26.94 -34.28
C LEU A 680 2.21 25.81 -33.34
N SER A 681 0.89 25.69 -33.14
CA SER A 681 0.29 24.51 -32.52
C SER A 681 -0.03 23.49 -33.61
N GLU A 682 0.87 22.52 -33.84
CA GLU A 682 0.50 21.34 -34.61
C GLU A 682 -0.38 20.43 -33.73
N ASN A 683 -1.64 20.32 -34.12
CA ASN A 683 -2.64 19.46 -33.50
C ASN A 683 -2.26 17.98 -33.71
N VAL A 684 -1.57 17.35 -32.74
CA VAL A 684 -1.40 15.89 -32.73
C VAL A 684 -2.77 15.25 -32.49
N ARG A 685 -3.41 14.83 -33.57
CA ARG A 685 -4.74 14.22 -33.57
C ARG A 685 -4.60 12.74 -33.22
N TRP A 686 -4.77 12.39 -31.95
CA TRP A 686 -4.76 10.99 -31.51
C TRP A 686 -5.85 10.19 -32.25
N PRO A 687 -5.60 8.93 -32.64
CA PRO A 687 -6.61 8.11 -33.29
C PRO A 687 -7.77 7.86 -32.31
N SER A 688 -8.86 8.61 -32.46
CA SER A 688 -10.08 8.32 -31.75
C SER A 688 -10.63 7.01 -32.31
N LEU A 689 -10.51 5.90 -31.58
CA LEU A 689 -11.11 4.59 -31.94
C LEU A 689 -12.64 4.57 -31.82
N CYS A 690 -13.27 5.72 -32.09
CA CYS A 690 -14.72 5.91 -32.17
C CYS A 690 -15.30 5.03 -33.28
N GLY A 691 -15.53 3.74 -32.99
CA GLY A 691 -16.14 2.80 -33.92
C GLY A 691 -15.95 1.32 -33.62
N ARG A 692 -14.88 0.92 -32.91
CA ARG A 692 -14.64 -0.50 -32.60
C ARG A 692 -15.59 -0.99 -31.52
N LYS A 693 -16.27 -2.12 -31.75
CA LYS A 693 -17.19 -2.74 -30.78
C LYS A 693 -16.51 -3.81 -29.93
N HIS A 694 -15.49 -4.46 -30.48
CA HIS A 694 -14.77 -5.56 -29.84
C HIS A 694 -13.27 -5.45 -30.12
N ILE A 695 -12.42 -5.77 -29.16
CA ILE A 695 -10.96 -5.74 -29.31
C ILE A 695 -10.39 -7.14 -29.09
N ILE A 696 -9.57 -7.61 -30.02
CA ILE A 696 -8.80 -8.84 -29.88
C ILE A 696 -7.35 -8.47 -29.52
N VAL A 697 -6.91 -8.89 -28.34
CA VAL A 697 -5.54 -8.72 -27.86
C VAL A 697 -4.77 -10.00 -28.15
N ILE A 698 -3.73 -9.90 -28.97
CA ILE A 698 -2.82 -11.00 -29.28
C ILE A 698 -1.64 -10.92 -28.31
N ALA A 699 -1.64 -11.77 -27.29
CA ALA A 699 -0.63 -11.81 -26.22
C ALA A 699 0.04 -13.19 -26.10
N VAL A 700 0.29 -13.82 -27.25
CA VAL A 700 0.96 -15.12 -27.31
C VAL A 700 2.46 -14.90 -27.28
N ASP A 701 3.09 -15.36 -26.21
CA ASP A 701 4.54 -15.39 -26.11
C ASP A 701 5.03 -16.60 -26.94
N SER A 702 5.76 -16.37 -28.03
CA SER A 702 6.32 -17.42 -28.90
C SER A 702 7.83 -17.22 -29.01
N VAL A 703 8.58 -18.31 -28.90
CA VAL A 703 10.05 -18.28 -29.02
C VAL A 703 10.48 -18.11 -30.48
N GLN A 704 9.75 -18.71 -31.41
CA GLN A 704 10.03 -18.63 -32.84
C GLN A 704 9.18 -17.54 -33.50
N ASP A 705 9.85 -16.62 -34.21
CA ASP A 705 9.20 -15.52 -34.92
C ASP A 705 8.27 -16.03 -36.05
N ALA A 706 8.62 -17.14 -36.71
CA ALA A 706 7.80 -17.74 -37.77
C ALA A 706 6.44 -18.24 -37.25
N ASP A 707 6.43 -18.94 -36.12
CA ASP A 707 5.19 -19.38 -35.46
C ASP A 707 4.36 -18.18 -35.01
N PHE A 708 5.01 -17.14 -34.47
CA PHE A 708 4.31 -15.95 -34.00
C PHE A 708 3.59 -15.20 -35.15
N VAL A 709 4.26 -15.04 -36.30
CA VAL A 709 3.65 -14.48 -37.52
C VAL A 709 2.48 -15.33 -37.99
N GLN A 710 2.61 -16.66 -37.97
CA GLN A 710 1.54 -17.56 -38.40
C GLN A 710 0.32 -17.48 -37.48
N ILE A 711 0.52 -17.35 -36.17
CA ILE A 711 -0.55 -17.15 -35.19
C ILE A 711 -1.31 -15.86 -35.48
N ILE A 712 -0.61 -14.74 -35.73
CA ILE A 712 -1.24 -13.47 -36.06
C ILE A 712 -2.11 -13.61 -37.32
N LYS A 713 -1.58 -14.22 -38.39
CA LYS A 713 -2.32 -14.46 -39.64
C LYS A 713 -3.57 -15.30 -39.42
N ASN A 714 -3.48 -16.36 -38.64
CA ASN A 714 -4.61 -17.24 -38.38
C ASN A 714 -5.69 -16.57 -37.51
N ILE A 715 -5.30 -15.67 -36.59
CA ILE A 715 -6.26 -14.86 -35.83
C ILE A 715 -6.98 -13.86 -36.73
N PHE A 716 -6.27 -13.20 -37.65
CA PHE A 716 -6.89 -12.32 -38.66
C PHE A 716 -7.86 -13.09 -39.56
N GLU A 717 -7.48 -14.28 -40.03
CA GLU A 717 -8.36 -15.14 -40.82
C GLU A 717 -9.60 -15.58 -40.04
N ALA A 718 -9.42 -16.07 -38.80
CA ALA A 718 -10.50 -16.55 -37.94
C ALA A 718 -11.51 -15.45 -37.58
N SER A 719 -11.04 -14.23 -37.36
CA SER A 719 -11.87 -13.05 -37.05
C SER A 719 -12.59 -12.47 -38.27
N SER A 720 -12.50 -13.10 -39.44
CA SER A 720 -13.05 -12.61 -40.70
C SER A 720 -12.56 -11.20 -41.04
N TYR A 721 -11.28 -10.93 -40.77
CA TYR A 721 -10.64 -9.64 -41.01
C TYR A 721 -10.84 -9.22 -42.48
N ARG A 722 -11.77 -8.28 -42.69
CA ARG A 722 -11.85 -7.48 -43.90
C ARG A 722 -11.47 -6.06 -43.50
N ARG A 723 -10.48 -5.46 -44.17
CA ARG A 723 -10.05 -4.05 -43.95
C ARG A 723 -11.20 -3.02 -43.89
N LEU A 724 -12.41 -3.39 -44.34
CA LEU A 724 -13.62 -2.56 -44.38
C LEU A 724 -14.58 -2.74 -43.18
N SER A 725 -14.44 -3.78 -42.34
CA SER A 725 -15.35 -3.97 -41.19
C SER A 725 -14.82 -3.25 -39.95
N CYS A 726 -15.30 -2.04 -39.67
CA CYS A 726 -14.89 -1.21 -38.53
C CYS A 726 -15.27 -1.77 -37.13
N SER A 727 -15.76 -3.01 -37.01
CA SER A 727 -16.34 -3.52 -35.75
C SER A 727 -15.33 -4.19 -34.81
N VAL A 728 -14.26 -4.79 -35.32
CA VAL A 728 -13.25 -5.50 -34.52
C VAL A 728 -11.92 -4.78 -34.63
N GLY A 729 -11.27 -4.52 -33.50
CA GLY A 729 -9.92 -3.96 -33.42
C GLY A 729 -8.89 -4.98 -32.92
N PHE A 730 -7.60 -4.71 -33.14
CA PHE A 730 -6.49 -5.58 -32.76
C PHE A 730 -5.45 -4.84 -31.94
N VAL A 731 -4.99 -5.47 -30.86
CA VAL A 731 -3.86 -5.01 -30.05
C VAL A 731 -2.82 -6.13 -29.99
N LEU A 732 -1.56 -5.82 -30.30
CA LEU A 732 -0.45 -6.76 -30.12
C LEU A 732 0.22 -6.51 -28.77
N SER A 733 0.41 -7.53 -27.94
CA SER A 733 0.98 -7.41 -26.60
C SER A 733 2.13 -8.40 -26.37
N THR A 734 3.35 -7.92 -26.25
CA THR A 734 4.56 -8.76 -26.24
C THR A 734 5.69 -8.18 -25.37
N SER A 735 6.64 -9.02 -24.98
CA SER A 735 7.90 -8.62 -24.35
C SER A 735 8.93 -8.02 -25.30
N LYS A 736 8.71 -8.13 -26.61
CA LYS A 736 9.57 -7.55 -27.66
C LYS A 736 9.50 -6.01 -27.65
N SER A 737 10.61 -5.39 -28.01
CA SER A 737 10.74 -3.96 -28.29
C SER A 737 10.01 -3.59 -29.58
N ILE A 738 9.73 -2.30 -29.76
CA ILE A 738 9.05 -1.81 -30.96
C ILE A 738 9.84 -2.10 -32.25
N SER A 739 11.17 -2.07 -32.18
CA SER A 739 12.06 -2.40 -33.30
C SER A 739 11.99 -3.88 -33.67
N GLU A 740 11.95 -4.78 -32.67
CA GLU A 740 11.76 -6.22 -32.88
C GLU A 740 10.37 -6.53 -33.46
N ILE A 741 9.32 -5.84 -33.00
CA ILE A 741 7.97 -5.96 -33.54
C ILE A 741 7.94 -5.51 -35.01
N HIS A 742 8.55 -4.38 -35.33
CA HIS A 742 8.60 -3.88 -36.70
C HIS A 742 9.28 -4.87 -37.66
N ALA A 743 10.44 -5.42 -37.25
CA ALA A 743 11.15 -6.43 -38.02
C ALA A 743 10.30 -7.71 -38.22
N LEU A 744 9.61 -8.15 -37.17
CA LEU A 744 8.70 -9.30 -37.21
C LEU A 744 7.55 -9.07 -38.20
N LEU A 745 6.87 -7.93 -38.13
CA LEU A 745 5.74 -7.61 -39.02
C LEU A 745 6.17 -7.54 -40.49
N ILE A 746 7.33 -6.92 -40.78
CA ILE A 746 7.92 -6.89 -42.12
C ILE A 746 8.20 -8.31 -42.62
N SER A 747 8.83 -9.15 -41.79
CA SER A 747 9.15 -10.53 -42.16
C SER A 747 7.88 -11.35 -42.46
N GLY A 748 6.78 -11.01 -41.78
CA GLY A 748 5.48 -11.65 -41.97
C GLY A 748 4.63 -11.09 -43.09
N GLY A 749 4.99 -9.94 -43.67
CA GLY A 749 4.16 -9.22 -44.66
C GLY A 749 2.86 -8.67 -44.06
N ILE A 750 2.89 -8.21 -42.80
CA ILE A 750 1.75 -7.65 -42.07
C ILE A 750 1.94 -6.13 -41.96
N GLU A 751 0.92 -5.34 -42.27
CA GLU A 751 1.03 -3.87 -42.18
C GLU A 751 0.87 -3.43 -40.72
N THR A 752 1.61 -2.40 -40.31
CA THR A 752 1.50 -1.84 -38.94
C THR A 752 0.13 -1.21 -38.69
N SER A 753 -0.53 -0.73 -39.74
CA SER A 753 -1.90 -0.19 -39.74
C SER A 753 -2.99 -1.25 -39.53
N ASP A 754 -2.66 -2.54 -39.60
CA ASP A 754 -3.63 -3.62 -39.31
C ASP A 754 -3.92 -3.73 -37.79
N PHE A 755 -3.11 -3.10 -36.94
CA PHE A 755 -3.30 -3.04 -35.49
C PHE A 755 -3.72 -1.65 -35.04
N ASP A 756 -4.53 -1.56 -33.98
CA ASP A 756 -4.96 -0.30 -33.37
C ASP A 756 -3.98 0.16 -32.27
N ALA A 757 -3.27 -0.76 -31.59
CA ALA A 757 -2.21 -0.44 -30.64
C ALA A 757 -1.20 -1.60 -30.44
N PHE A 758 -0.04 -1.26 -29.89
CA PHE A 758 1.05 -2.17 -29.55
C PHE A 758 1.47 -1.96 -28.10
N ILE A 759 1.41 -3.01 -27.29
CA ILE A 759 1.96 -3.10 -25.95
C ILE A 759 3.31 -3.81 -26.06
N CYS A 760 4.40 -3.09 -25.84
CA CYS A 760 5.78 -3.52 -26.08
C CYS A 760 6.56 -3.58 -24.77
N ASN A 761 7.76 -4.18 -24.81
CA ASN A 761 8.70 -4.20 -23.68
C ASN A 761 8.03 -4.65 -22.36
N SER A 762 7.25 -5.73 -22.44
CA SER A 762 6.52 -6.32 -21.31
C SER A 762 5.48 -5.38 -20.67
N GLY A 763 4.98 -4.42 -21.45
CA GLY A 763 3.95 -3.47 -21.01
C GLY A 763 4.48 -2.16 -20.45
N SER A 764 5.78 -1.88 -20.60
CA SER A 764 6.36 -0.57 -20.26
C SER A 764 6.17 0.46 -21.38
N ASP A 765 5.96 0.03 -22.62
CA ASP A 765 5.76 0.93 -23.75
C ASP A 765 4.42 0.65 -24.43
N LEU A 766 3.66 1.72 -24.69
CA LEU A 766 2.42 1.67 -25.45
C LEU A 766 2.58 2.54 -26.70
N CYS A 767 2.37 1.93 -27.87
CA CYS A 767 2.57 2.58 -29.16
C CYS A 767 1.32 2.45 -30.05
N TYR A 768 1.10 3.45 -30.90
CA TYR A 768 0.06 3.47 -31.92
C TYR A 768 0.68 3.52 -33.32
N PRO A 769 0.03 2.97 -34.36
CA PRO A 769 0.50 3.16 -35.73
C PRO A 769 0.42 4.64 -36.15
N SER A 770 1.42 5.12 -36.89
CA SER A 770 1.38 6.49 -37.46
C SER A 770 0.45 6.54 -38.68
N SER A 771 -0.40 7.58 -38.74
CA SER A 771 -1.47 7.71 -39.75
C SER A 771 -1.17 8.67 -40.92
N SER A 772 0.05 9.20 -41.04
CA SER A 772 0.40 10.21 -42.06
C SER A 772 1.69 9.85 -42.82
N SER A 773 1.58 9.79 -44.15
CA SER A 773 2.72 9.76 -45.06
C SER A 773 3.40 11.13 -45.22
N GLU A 774 2.81 12.20 -44.68
CA GLU A 774 3.30 13.58 -44.77
C GLU A 774 4.23 14.00 -43.61
N ASP A 775 4.18 13.30 -42.47
CA ASP A 775 5.03 13.59 -41.30
C ASP A 775 6.39 12.88 -41.34
N MET A 776 6.61 12.01 -42.33
CA MET A 776 7.88 11.31 -42.55
C MET A 776 8.91 12.25 -43.19
N LEU A 777 9.49 13.14 -42.40
CA LEU A 777 10.57 14.05 -42.85
C LEU A 777 11.90 13.32 -43.08
N SER A 778 12.00 12.01 -42.79
CA SER A 778 13.11 11.18 -43.22
C SER A 778 12.74 9.68 -43.38
N PRO A 779 13.42 8.92 -44.27
CA PRO A 779 13.24 7.46 -44.41
C PRO A 779 13.66 6.62 -43.18
N ALA A 780 14.07 7.27 -42.08
CA ALA A 780 14.64 6.63 -40.90
C ALA A 780 13.70 6.64 -39.68
N GLU A 781 12.51 7.26 -39.77
CA GLU A 781 11.54 7.28 -38.69
C GLU A 781 10.65 6.03 -38.73
N LEU A 782 10.56 5.33 -37.59
CA LEU A 782 9.72 4.14 -37.44
C LEU A 782 8.22 4.54 -37.54
N PRO A 783 7.34 3.70 -38.11
CA PRO A 783 5.93 4.03 -38.36
C PRO A 783 5.05 3.96 -37.10
N PHE A 784 5.56 4.37 -35.94
CA PHE A 784 4.87 4.27 -34.64
C PHE A 784 4.96 5.58 -33.85
N MET A 785 3.93 5.85 -33.05
CA MET A 785 3.85 6.96 -32.12
C MET A 785 3.71 6.43 -30.69
N ILE A 786 4.55 6.90 -29.77
CA ILE A 786 4.55 6.47 -28.36
C ILE A 786 3.50 7.25 -27.56
N ASP A 787 2.81 6.58 -26.65
CA ASP A 787 1.89 7.20 -25.69
C ASP A 787 2.67 7.80 -24.50
N LEU A 788 2.96 9.11 -24.59
CA LEU A 788 3.66 9.86 -23.54
C LEU A 788 2.83 10.01 -22.24
N ASP A 789 1.50 9.98 -22.34
CA ASP A 789 0.62 10.02 -21.16
C ASP A 789 0.78 8.73 -20.35
N TYR A 790 0.89 7.59 -21.02
CA TYR A 790 1.17 6.30 -20.38
C TYR A 790 2.54 6.28 -19.70
N HIS A 791 3.59 6.83 -20.35
CA HIS A 791 4.91 6.98 -19.74
C HIS A 791 4.88 7.80 -18.46
N THR A 792 4.18 8.94 -18.47
CA THR A 792 4.00 9.79 -17.28
C THR A 792 3.32 9.02 -16.14
N GLN A 793 2.42 8.09 -16.47
CA GLN A 793 1.74 7.27 -15.47
C GLN A 793 2.64 6.20 -14.86
N ILE A 794 3.48 5.53 -15.65
CA ILE A 794 4.35 4.45 -15.15
C ILE A 794 5.70 4.95 -14.61
N GLU A 795 6.11 6.18 -14.92
CA GLU A 795 7.35 6.81 -14.43
C GLU A 795 7.42 6.91 -12.90
N TYR A 796 6.28 6.82 -12.24
CA TYR A 796 6.20 6.89 -10.79
C TYR A 796 7.20 5.95 -10.08
N ARG A 797 8.18 6.57 -9.41
CA ARG A 797 9.30 5.92 -8.69
C ARG A 797 10.24 5.10 -9.59
N TRP A 798 10.20 5.30 -10.90
CA TRP A 798 11.14 4.71 -11.83
C TRP A 798 12.52 5.32 -11.62
N GLY A 799 13.46 4.55 -11.09
CA GLY A 799 14.81 5.05 -10.74
C GLY A 799 15.72 5.38 -11.92
N GLY A 800 15.22 5.25 -13.16
CA GLY A 800 15.90 5.60 -14.40
C GLY A 800 17.34 5.08 -14.47
N GLU A 801 18.27 5.95 -14.86
CA GLU A 801 19.68 5.62 -15.02
C GLU A 801 20.37 5.18 -13.71
N GLY A 802 19.90 5.68 -12.56
CA GLY A 802 20.42 5.26 -11.25
C GLY A 802 20.08 3.80 -10.93
N LEU A 803 18.86 3.38 -11.29
CA LEU A 803 18.44 1.98 -11.24
C LEU A 803 19.26 1.14 -12.23
N ARG A 804 19.40 1.60 -13.48
CA ARG A 804 20.20 0.92 -14.52
C ARG A 804 21.61 0.61 -14.06
N LYS A 805 22.35 1.61 -13.55
CA LYS A 805 23.70 1.42 -12.99
C LYS A 805 23.73 0.41 -11.85
N THR A 806 22.69 0.38 -11.01
CA THR A 806 22.60 -0.59 -9.91
C THR A 806 22.36 -2.01 -10.44
N LEU A 807 21.51 -2.17 -11.46
CA LEU A 807 21.24 -3.45 -12.10
C LEU A 807 22.46 -3.99 -12.85
N ILE A 808 23.20 -3.15 -13.57
CA ILE A 808 24.45 -3.53 -14.25
C ILE A 808 25.47 -4.05 -13.22
N ARG A 809 25.62 -3.36 -12.08
CA ARG A 809 26.49 -3.83 -11.00
C ARG A 809 26.03 -5.16 -10.42
N TRP A 810 24.73 -5.32 -10.19
CA TRP A 810 24.15 -6.59 -9.72
C TRP A 810 24.45 -7.74 -10.70
N ALA A 811 24.30 -7.51 -12.01
CA ALA A 811 24.62 -8.50 -13.03
C ALA A 811 26.12 -8.86 -13.01
N ALA A 812 27.01 -7.88 -12.83
CA ALA A 812 28.46 -8.12 -12.71
C ALA A 812 28.84 -8.94 -11.46
N GLU A 813 28.20 -8.68 -10.32
CA GLU A 813 28.39 -9.46 -9.09
C GLU A 813 27.96 -10.92 -9.29
N LYS A 814 26.83 -11.17 -9.94
CA LYS A 814 26.35 -12.53 -10.24
C LYS A 814 27.25 -13.28 -11.23
N ASN A 815 27.77 -12.60 -12.23
CA ASN A 815 28.75 -13.19 -13.15
C ASN A 815 30.06 -13.55 -12.42
N SER A 816 30.42 -12.79 -11.37
CA SER A 816 31.60 -13.07 -10.54
C SER A 816 31.40 -14.29 -9.62
N GLU A 817 30.20 -14.44 -9.03
CA GLU A 817 29.85 -15.61 -8.20
C GLU A 817 29.81 -16.93 -9.00
N SER A 818 29.34 -16.87 -10.25
CA SER A 818 29.20 -18.04 -11.13
C SER A 818 30.46 -18.37 -11.95
N GLY A 819 31.41 -17.43 -12.04
CA GLY A 819 32.64 -17.59 -12.85
C GLY A 819 32.40 -17.58 -14.37
N GLN A 820 31.20 -17.20 -14.83
CA GLN A 820 30.80 -17.11 -16.24
C GLN A 820 29.93 -15.87 -16.47
N ASN A 821 29.89 -15.35 -17.71
CA ASN A 821 29.01 -14.24 -18.09
C ASN A 821 27.57 -14.74 -18.28
N VAL A 822 26.86 -15.01 -17.18
CA VAL A 822 25.47 -15.52 -17.17
C VAL A 822 24.47 -14.46 -17.63
N ILE A 823 24.65 -13.20 -17.23
CA ILE A 823 23.73 -12.10 -17.54
C ILE A 823 24.52 -10.93 -18.16
N VAL A 824 24.10 -10.48 -19.35
CA VAL A 824 24.72 -9.37 -20.08
C VAL A 824 23.65 -8.36 -20.46
N GLU A 825 23.93 -7.07 -20.33
CA GLU A 825 22.98 -6.03 -20.71
C GLU A 825 22.69 -6.04 -22.22
N ASP A 826 21.42 -5.86 -22.58
CA ASP A 826 20.95 -5.77 -23.96
C ASP A 826 20.55 -4.33 -24.30
N GLU A 827 21.53 -3.51 -24.68
CA GLU A 827 21.30 -2.09 -24.98
C GLU A 827 20.45 -1.83 -26.22
N GLU A 828 20.30 -2.81 -27.12
CA GLU A 828 19.48 -2.70 -28.32
C GLU A 828 17.99 -2.87 -28.02
N SER A 829 17.66 -3.77 -27.09
CA SER A 829 16.28 -4.04 -26.66
C SER A 829 15.83 -3.19 -25.47
N SER A 830 16.73 -2.39 -24.88
CA SER A 830 16.39 -1.56 -23.72
C SER A 830 15.71 -0.26 -24.16
N SER A 831 14.73 0.20 -23.39
CA SER A 831 14.09 1.51 -23.54
C SER A 831 14.20 2.31 -22.24
N THR A 832 13.70 3.56 -22.24
CA THR A 832 13.68 4.41 -21.04
C THR A 832 13.00 3.73 -19.85
N TYR A 833 11.95 2.97 -20.09
CA TYR A 833 11.13 2.30 -19.06
C TYR A 833 11.24 0.77 -19.11
N CYS A 834 12.22 0.22 -19.82
CA CYS A 834 12.53 -1.20 -19.81
C CYS A 834 14.03 -1.44 -19.91
N ILE A 835 14.62 -1.99 -18.86
CA ILE A 835 16.02 -2.36 -18.84
C ILE A 835 16.11 -3.85 -19.14
N SER A 836 16.70 -4.19 -20.28
CA SER A 836 16.72 -5.54 -20.83
C SER A 836 18.11 -6.18 -20.69
N PHE A 837 18.15 -7.46 -20.31
CA PHE A 837 19.37 -8.26 -20.21
C PHE A 837 19.22 -9.57 -20.99
N LYS A 838 20.27 -9.97 -21.70
CA LYS A 838 20.43 -11.30 -22.31
C LYS A 838 20.98 -12.28 -21.27
N VAL A 839 20.33 -13.44 -21.16
CA VAL A 839 20.73 -14.54 -20.28
C VAL A 839 21.31 -15.66 -21.14
N THR A 840 22.60 -15.91 -20.97
CA THR A 840 23.35 -16.87 -21.81
C THR A 840 23.23 -18.30 -21.28
N ASN A 841 23.05 -18.46 -19.96
CA ASN A 841 22.88 -19.75 -19.31
C ASN A 841 21.61 -19.73 -18.45
N THR A 842 20.55 -20.37 -18.95
CA THR A 842 19.23 -20.41 -18.30
C THR A 842 19.21 -21.31 -17.07
N GLU A 843 20.06 -22.33 -16.98
CA GLU A 843 20.13 -23.25 -15.81
C GLU A 843 20.80 -22.60 -14.60
N ALA A 844 21.69 -21.63 -14.83
CA ALA A 844 22.36 -20.87 -13.77
C ALA A 844 21.59 -19.59 -13.37
N ALA A 845 20.45 -19.30 -14.03
CA ALA A 845 19.69 -18.08 -13.78
C ALA A 845 18.95 -18.13 -12.43
N SER A 846 19.02 -17.03 -11.67
CA SER A 846 18.33 -16.94 -10.38
C SER A 846 16.81 -16.88 -10.57
N PRO A 847 16.01 -17.56 -9.72
CA PRO A 847 14.56 -17.41 -9.74
C PRO A 847 14.10 -15.96 -9.60
N VAL A 848 13.04 -15.56 -10.32
CA VAL A 848 12.46 -14.20 -10.25
C VAL A 848 12.22 -13.74 -8.82
N LYS A 849 11.74 -14.65 -7.96
CA LYS A 849 11.49 -14.38 -6.54
C LYS A 849 12.72 -13.87 -5.80
N GLU A 850 13.89 -14.47 -6.06
CA GLU A 850 15.14 -14.11 -5.40
C GLU A 850 15.64 -12.75 -5.89
N ILE A 851 15.52 -12.48 -7.19
CA ILE A 851 15.88 -11.19 -7.78
C ILE A 851 14.98 -10.09 -7.17
N ARG A 852 13.66 -10.29 -7.17
CA ARG A 852 12.69 -9.36 -6.58
C ARG A 852 12.97 -9.12 -5.10
N ARG A 853 13.26 -10.18 -4.33
CA ARG A 853 13.65 -10.06 -2.92
C ARG A 853 14.87 -9.15 -2.74
N THR A 854 15.91 -9.35 -3.55
CA THR A 854 17.14 -8.55 -3.48
C THR A 854 16.87 -7.08 -3.81
N MET A 855 16.04 -6.81 -4.83
CA MET A 855 15.64 -5.45 -5.19
C MET A 855 14.83 -4.76 -4.09
N ARG A 856 13.87 -5.46 -3.49
CA ARG A 856 13.04 -4.99 -2.36
C ARG A 856 13.87 -4.60 -1.13
N ILE A 857 14.84 -5.44 -0.76
CA ILE A 857 15.77 -5.16 0.36
C ILE A 857 16.57 -3.87 0.11
N GLN A 858 16.87 -3.55 -1.15
CA GLN A 858 17.55 -2.31 -1.54
C GLN A 858 16.60 -1.13 -1.79
N ALA A 859 15.31 -1.28 -1.48
CA ALA A 859 14.23 -0.32 -1.73
C ALA A 859 14.01 0.03 -3.21
N LEU A 860 14.45 -0.82 -4.14
CA LEU A 860 14.22 -0.62 -5.58
C LEU A 860 12.85 -1.21 -5.93
N ARG A 861 11.95 -0.38 -6.46
CA ARG A 861 10.57 -0.76 -6.78
C ARG A 861 10.42 -0.93 -8.28
N CYS A 862 10.49 -2.19 -8.72
CA CYS A 862 10.35 -2.56 -10.12
C CYS A 862 9.81 -3.99 -10.24
N HIS A 863 9.29 -4.31 -11.41
CA HIS A 863 8.98 -5.67 -11.81
C HIS A 863 10.13 -6.27 -12.60
N VAL A 864 10.41 -7.55 -12.32
CA VAL A 864 11.46 -8.33 -12.96
C VAL A 864 10.78 -9.49 -13.65
N LEU A 865 10.98 -9.61 -14.95
CA LEU A 865 10.26 -10.57 -15.80
C LEU A 865 11.25 -11.31 -16.69
N TYR A 866 11.19 -12.63 -16.68
CA TYR A 866 11.83 -13.43 -17.72
C TYR A 866 10.89 -13.56 -18.92
N SER A 867 11.47 -13.39 -20.11
CA SER A 867 10.85 -13.59 -21.40
C SER A 867 11.70 -14.47 -22.31
N HIS A 868 11.13 -14.90 -23.44
CA HIS A 868 11.80 -15.76 -24.43
C HIS A 868 12.40 -17.02 -23.79
N ASP A 869 11.58 -17.75 -23.06
CA ASP A 869 11.97 -18.99 -22.40
C ASP A 869 13.11 -18.83 -21.36
N GLY A 870 13.26 -17.63 -20.80
CA GLY A 870 14.31 -17.30 -19.83
C GLY A 870 15.60 -16.75 -20.43
N SER A 871 15.70 -16.66 -21.76
CA SER A 871 16.88 -16.09 -22.44
C SER A 871 16.94 -14.56 -22.37
N LYS A 872 15.84 -13.89 -21.99
CA LYS A 872 15.77 -12.43 -21.83
C LYS A 872 15.16 -12.08 -20.47
N LEU A 873 15.74 -11.10 -19.79
CA LEU A 873 15.29 -10.59 -18.50
C LEU A 873 14.97 -9.09 -18.66
N ASN A 874 13.71 -8.72 -18.47
CA ASN A 874 13.24 -7.35 -18.52
C ASN A 874 12.99 -6.83 -17.11
N VAL A 875 13.42 -5.61 -16.83
CA VAL A 875 13.09 -4.87 -15.61
C VAL A 875 12.28 -3.63 -15.98
N ILE A 876 11.05 -3.54 -15.46
CA ILE A 876 10.07 -2.50 -15.80
C ILE A 876 9.53 -1.80 -14.53
N PRO A 877 8.91 -0.62 -14.65
CA PRO A 877 8.31 0.09 -13.50
C PRO A 877 7.30 -0.74 -12.72
N VAL A 878 7.14 -0.42 -11.43
CA VAL A 878 6.21 -1.10 -10.51
C VAL A 878 4.73 -0.96 -10.90
N LEU A 879 4.37 0.06 -11.69
CA LEU A 879 3.00 0.27 -12.17
C LEU A 879 2.79 -0.27 -13.59
N ALA A 880 3.84 -0.80 -14.23
CA ALA A 880 3.79 -1.31 -15.60
C ALA A 880 3.65 -2.83 -15.62
N SER A 881 2.74 -3.30 -16.47
CA SER A 881 2.64 -4.70 -16.90
C SER A 881 1.77 -4.77 -18.16
N ARG A 882 1.79 -5.90 -18.86
CA ARG A 882 0.87 -6.13 -19.99
C ARG A 882 -0.60 -5.99 -19.58
N SER A 883 -0.97 -6.51 -18.41
CA SER A 883 -2.34 -6.40 -17.89
C SER A 883 -2.71 -4.97 -17.45
N GLN A 884 -1.78 -4.20 -16.89
CA GLN A 884 -2.02 -2.79 -16.55
C GLN A 884 -2.14 -1.91 -17.80
N ALA A 885 -1.35 -2.16 -18.83
CA ALA A 885 -1.48 -1.48 -20.11
C ALA A 885 -2.87 -1.70 -20.74
N LEU A 886 -3.45 -2.91 -20.61
CA LEU A 886 -4.83 -3.17 -21.06
C LEU A 886 -5.88 -2.37 -20.28
N ARG A 887 -5.71 -2.24 -18.96
CA ARG A 887 -6.60 -1.39 -18.13
C ARG A 887 -6.46 0.08 -18.49
N TYR A 888 -5.23 0.54 -18.76
CA TYR A 888 -5.00 1.89 -19.25
C TYR A 888 -5.75 2.14 -20.57
N LEU A 889 -5.71 1.19 -21.52
CA LEU A 889 -6.48 1.27 -22.76
C LEU A 889 -7.99 1.37 -22.51
N TYR A 890 -8.55 0.65 -21.53
CA TYR A 890 -9.96 0.83 -21.14
C TYR A 890 -10.24 2.27 -20.69
N ILE A 891 -9.40 2.81 -19.80
CA ILE A 891 -9.58 4.17 -19.27
C ILE A 891 -9.45 5.19 -20.41
N ARG A 892 -8.43 5.04 -21.27
CA ARG A 892 -8.12 5.95 -22.38
C ARG A 892 -9.14 5.88 -23.53
N TRP A 893 -9.58 4.69 -23.92
CA TRP A 893 -10.47 4.49 -25.08
C TRP A 893 -11.95 4.39 -24.71
N GLY A 894 -12.27 4.13 -23.44
CA GLY A 894 -13.64 3.92 -22.98
C GLY A 894 -14.27 2.60 -23.46
N VAL A 895 -13.49 1.65 -23.97
CA VAL A 895 -13.98 0.34 -24.44
C VAL A 895 -14.00 -0.65 -23.29
N GLU A 896 -15.20 -1.05 -22.83
CA GLU A 896 -15.35 -1.98 -21.70
C GLU A 896 -14.48 -3.23 -21.83
N LEU A 897 -13.81 -3.61 -20.73
CA LEU A 897 -12.94 -4.79 -20.66
C LEU A 897 -13.67 -6.10 -21.01
N SER A 898 -14.99 -6.18 -20.77
CA SER A 898 -15.86 -7.29 -21.17
C SER A 898 -15.93 -7.51 -22.69
N ASN A 899 -15.65 -6.46 -23.48
CA ASN A 899 -15.58 -6.47 -24.95
C ASN A 899 -14.14 -6.69 -25.46
N MET A 900 -13.21 -7.06 -24.59
CA MET A 900 -11.88 -7.49 -24.98
C MET A 900 -11.80 -9.02 -24.99
N THR A 901 -11.03 -9.57 -25.93
CA THR A 901 -10.67 -10.99 -25.96
C THR A 901 -9.18 -11.14 -26.07
N VAL A 902 -8.58 -11.75 -25.06
CA VAL A 902 -7.13 -11.94 -24.96
C VAL A 902 -6.78 -13.35 -25.40
N VAL A 903 -5.90 -13.46 -26.40
CA VAL A 903 -5.38 -14.73 -26.89
C VAL A 903 -3.98 -14.92 -26.30
N VAL A 904 -3.78 -16.00 -25.54
CA VAL A 904 -2.53 -16.32 -24.84
C VAL A 904 -2.10 -17.75 -25.12
N GLY A 905 -0.82 -18.07 -24.90
CA GLY A 905 -0.33 -19.45 -24.90
C GLY A 905 -0.65 -20.17 -23.57
N GLU A 906 -0.60 -21.51 -23.58
CA GLU A 906 -0.70 -22.35 -22.38
C GLU A 906 0.44 -22.09 -21.36
N SER A 907 1.63 -21.77 -21.89
CA SER A 907 2.76 -21.22 -21.18
C SER A 907 3.20 -19.91 -21.85
N GLY A 908 3.99 -19.09 -21.17
CA GLY A 908 4.49 -17.83 -21.72
C GLY A 908 5.55 -17.18 -20.84
N ASP A 909 5.70 -15.87 -20.96
CA ASP A 909 6.59 -15.08 -20.12
C ASP A 909 6.10 -15.05 -18.67
N THR A 910 6.95 -14.66 -17.72
CA THR A 910 6.63 -14.76 -16.27
C THR A 910 5.43 -13.94 -15.79
N ASP A 911 4.92 -12.99 -16.57
CA ASP A 911 3.72 -12.19 -16.28
C ASP A 911 2.43 -12.69 -16.95
N TYR A 912 2.49 -13.76 -17.75
CA TYR A 912 1.34 -14.24 -18.53
C TYR A 912 0.11 -14.57 -17.66
N GLU A 913 0.32 -14.98 -16.41
CA GLU A 913 -0.75 -15.34 -15.47
C GLU A 913 -1.70 -14.16 -15.23
N SER A 914 -1.17 -12.93 -15.28
CA SER A 914 -1.95 -11.71 -15.08
C SER A 914 -2.91 -11.40 -16.24
N LEU A 915 -2.71 -12.03 -17.40
CA LEU A 915 -3.57 -11.89 -18.58
C LEU A 915 -4.66 -12.96 -18.66
N LEU A 916 -4.56 -14.01 -17.85
CA LEU A 916 -5.52 -15.12 -17.83
C LEU A 916 -6.85 -14.74 -17.16
N GLY A 917 -6.78 -13.98 -16.05
CA GLY A 917 -7.93 -13.57 -15.24
C GLY A 917 -8.35 -12.12 -15.51
N GLY A 918 -9.58 -11.77 -15.15
CA GLY A 918 -10.20 -10.47 -15.44
C GLY A 918 -11.58 -10.63 -16.06
N VAL A 919 -12.31 -9.56 -16.33
CA VAL A 919 -13.66 -9.61 -16.95
C VAL A 919 -13.63 -9.86 -18.46
N HIS A 920 -12.47 -9.67 -19.10
CA HIS A 920 -12.27 -10.02 -20.50
C HIS A 920 -12.40 -11.53 -20.73
N LYS A 921 -12.60 -11.90 -22.00
CA LYS A 921 -12.63 -13.30 -22.43
C LYS A 921 -11.21 -13.74 -22.78
N THR A 922 -10.86 -14.99 -22.49
CA THR A 922 -9.50 -15.49 -22.71
C THR A 922 -9.52 -16.76 -23.54
N ILE A 923 -8.71 -16.79 -24.60
CA ILE A 923 -8.46 -17.98 -25.44
C ILE A 923 -7.04 -18.46 -25.14
N ILE A 924 -6.90 -19.68 -24.62
CA ILE A 924 -5.61 -20.35 -24.38
C ILE A 924 -5.30 -21.26 -25.57
N LEU A 925 -4.19 -20.99 -26.26
CA LEU A 925 -3.66 -21.85 -27.31
C LEU A 925 -2.78 -22.95 -26.71
N LYS A 926 -3.16 -24.21 -26.92
CA LYS A 926 -2.44 -25.40 -26.48
C LYS A 926 -1.56 -25.95 -27.60
N GLY A 927 -0.37 -26.43 -27.27
CA GLY A 927 0.56 -27.03 -28.23
C GLY A 927 1.99 -26.50 -28.10
N SER A 928 2.93 -27.19 -28.72
CA SER A 928 4.38 -26.99 -28.59
C SER A 928 4.91 -25.77 -29.35
N PHE A 929 4.28 -24.61 -29.19
CA PHE A 929 4.75 -23.32 -29.74
C PHE A 929 5.72 -22.61 -28.78
N ASN A 930 5.69 -23.04 -27.52
CA ASN A 930 6.64 -22.71 -26.49
C ASN A 930 7.43 -23.96 -26.11
N ALA A 931 8.70 -23.78 -25.77
CA ALA A 931 9.52 -24.86 -25.22
C ALA A 931 8.85 -25.43 -23.95
N VAL A 932 9.25 -26.65 -23.58
CA VAL A 932 8.80 -27.36 -22.36
C VAL A 932 8.73 -26.37 -21.18
N PRO A 933 7.69 -26.38 -20.33
CA PRO A 933 7.55 -25.42 -19.23
C PRO A 933 8.86 -25.29 -18.43
N ASN A 934 9.60 -24.21 -18.68
CA ASN A 934 10.98 -24.08 -18.24
C ASN A 934 11.08 -23.98 -16.71
N GLN A 935 12.28 -24.27 -16.19
CA GLN A 935 12.68 -24.06 -14.79
C GLN A 935 12.30 -22.65 -14.26
N VAL A 936 12.19 -21.67 -15.15
CA VAL A 936 11.78 -20.28 -14.90
C VAL A 936 10.41 -20.18 -14.21
N HIS A 937 9.44 -21.03 -14.57
CA HIS A 937 8.12 -21.11 -13.92
C HIS A 937 8.08 -22.12 -12.77
N ALA A 938 9.02 -23.06 -12.71
CA ALA A 938 9.09 -24.07 -11.64
C ALA A 938 9.37 -23.45 -10.26
N ALA A 939 9.87 -22.21 -10.20
CA ALA A 939 10.19 -21.49 -8.97
C ALA A 939 9.11 -20.49 -8.50
N ARG A 940 7.85 -20.64 -8.94
CA ARG A 940 6.73 -19.82 -8.46
C ARG A 940 6.58 -19.91 -6.94
N SER A 941 6.15 -18.81 -6.32
CA SER A 941 5.89 -18.78 -4.88
C SER A 941 4.55 -19.42 -4.50
N TYR A 942 3.64 -19.57 -5.46
CA TYR A 942 2.27 -20.08 -5.28
C TYR A 942 1.78 -20.77 -6.56
N SER A 943 0.65 -21.48 -6.47
CA SER A 943 0.09 -22.22 -7.60
C SER A 943 -0.66 -21.29 -8.56
N LEU A 944 -0.72 -21.65 -9.85
CA LEU A 944 -1.51 -20.91 -10.85
C LEU A 944 -3.01 -20.92 -10.53
N GLN A 945 -3.48 -21.98 -9.85
CA GLN A 945 -4.86 -22.06 -9.36
C GLN A 945 -5.17 -21.01 -8.28
N ASP A 946 -4.14 -20.42 -7.66
CA ASP A 946 -4.29 -19.31 -6.71
C ASP A 946 -4.32 -17.94 -7.43
N VAL A 947 -4.27 -17.92 -8.77
CA VAL A 947 -4.29 -16.70 -9.61
C VAL A 947 -5.50 -16.68 -10.53
N VAL A 948 -5.89 -17.82 -11.09
CA VAL A 948 -7.04 -17.92 -12.03
C VAL A 948 -7.86 -19.18 -11.80
N SER A 949 -9.19 -19.04 -11.89
CA SER A 949 -10.13 -20.16 -11.92
C SER A 949 -10.36 -20.63 -13.36
N PHE A 950 -9.95 -21.87 -13.66
CA PHE A 950 -10.11 -22.48 -14.99
C PHE A 950 -11.54 -22.93 -15.31
N GLU A 951 -12.44 -22.90 -14.33
CA GLU A 951 -13.85 -23.28 -14.50
C GLU A 951 -14.73 -22.10 -14.98
N LYS A 952 -14.12 -20.94 -15.24
CA LYS A 952 -14.84 -19.72 -15.62
C LYS A 952 -15.44 -19.80 -17.04
N PRO A 953 -16.68 -19.35 -17.26
CA PRO A 953 -17.33 -19.35 -18.59
C PRO A 953 -16.65 -18.46 -19.64
N GLY A 954 -15.78 -17.52 -19.24
CA GLY A 954 -15.01 -16.63 -20.13
C GLY A 954 -13.68 -17.21 -20.60
N LEU A 955 -13.35 -18.46 -20.27
CA LEU A 955 -12.11 -19.12 -20.65
C LEU A 955 -12.38 -20.25 -21.66
N ALA A 956 -11.62 -20.28 -22.75
CA ALA A 956 -11.65 -21.36 -23.72
C ALA A 956 -10.23 -21.83 -24.04
N SER A 957 -10.02 -23.15 -24.13
CA SER A 957 -8.77 -23.72 -24.62
C SER A 957 -8.96 -24.26 -26.02
N VAL A 958 -7.98 -24.01 -26.88
CA VAL A 958 -7.95 -24.44 -28.28
C VAL A 958 -6.69 -25.25 -28.53
N GLU A 959 -6.83 -26.43 -29.13
CA GLU A 959 -5.69 -27.22 -29.60
C GLU A 959 -5.11 -26.58 -30.88
N GLY A 960 -3.86 -26.17 -30.80
CA GLY A 960 -3.12 -25.49 -31.84
C GLY A 960 -3.54 -24.04 -32.08
N TYR A 961 -3.13 -23.51 -33.25
CA TYR A 961 -3.47 -22.16 -33.71
C TYR A 961 -4.21 -22.15 -35.06
N GLY A 962 -4.87 -23.25 -35.42
CA GLY A 962 -5.62 -23.36 -36.68
C GLY A 962 -6.80 -22.37 -36.75
N PRO A 963 -7.07 -21.74 -37.91
CA PRO A 963 -8.07 -20.68 -38.04
C PRO A 963 -9.49 -21.16 -37.71
N ASP A 964 -9.86 -22.41 -38.05
CA ASP A 964 -11.18 -22.98 -37.76
C ASP A 964 -11.44 -23.12 -36.25
N ASN A 965 -10.44 -23.58 -35.49
CA ASN A 965 -10.58 -23.75 -34.05
C ASN A 965 -10.68 -22.38 -33.34
N LEU A 966 -9.87 -21.41 -33.79
CA LEU A 966 -9.93 -20.03 -33.31
C LEU A 966 -11.29 -19.40 -33.61
N LYS A 967 -11.82 -19.61 -34.82
CA LYS A 967 -13.13 -19.10 -35.24
C LYS A 967 -14.25 -19.68 -34.37
N SER A 968 -14.21 -20.99 -34.10
CA SER A 968 -15.15 -21.66 -33.19
C SER A 968 -15.11 -21.07 -31.78
N ALA A 969 -13.91 -20.79 -31.24
CA ALA A 969 -13.77 -20.15 -29.93
C ALA A 969 -14.32 -18.71 -29.91
N LEU A 970 -14.07 -17.92 -30.96
CA LEU A 970 -14.61 -16.56 -31.11
C LEU A 970 -16.15 -16.56 -31.27
N GLN A 971 -16.72 -17.53 -31.99
CA GLN A 971 -18.17 -17.74 -32.11
C GLN A 971 -18.80 -18.15 -30.78
N LYS A 972 -18.16 -19.06 -30.02
CA LYS A 972 -18.61 -19.44 -28.67
C LYS A 972 -18.72 -18.24 -27.74
N PHE A 973 -17.83 -17.27 -27.91
CA PHE A 973 -17.84 -16.01 -27.18
C PHE A 973 -18.80 -14.95 -27.75
N GLY A 974 -19.54 -15.24 -28.82
CA GLY A 974 -20.51 -14.34 -29.43
C GLY A 974 -19.88 -13.13 -30.12
N ILE A 975 -18.59 -13.20 -30.45
CA ILE A 975 -17.84 -12.10 -31.09
C ILE A 975 -18.13 -12.07 -32.59
N LEU A 976 -18.25 -13.25 -33.19
CA LEU A 976 -18.64 -13.45 -34.58
C LEU A 976 -20.08 -13.95 -34.62
N LYS A 977 -20.91 -13.41 -35.51
CA LYS A 977 -22.21 -13.97 -35.85
C LYS A 977 -22.03 -14.99 -36.97
N ASP A 978 -22.80 -16.08 -36.91
CA ASP A 978 -22.80 -17.17 -37.89
C ASP A 978 -23.05 -16.70 -39.34
#